data_AF-A0A2E8D5X7-F1
#
_entry.id   AF-A0A2E8D5X7-F1
#
_cell.length_a   1.000
_cell.length_b   1.000
_cell.length_c   1.000
_cell.angle_alpha   90.00
_cell.angle_beta   90.00
_cell.angle_gamma   90.00
#
_symmetry.space_group_name_H-M   'P 1'
#
loop_
_entity.id
_entity.type
_entity.pdbx_description
1 polymer ?
#
loop_
_entity_poly.entity_id
_entity_poly.type
_entity_poly.pdbx_seq_one_letter_code
_entity_poly.pdbx_strand_id
1 'polypeptide(L)'
;MPSSKSFLWLCLTMASVMLLTGCSGCKQDPLVERNKKLEEERKKKKPKEDFEFKLARTVPADDTVATPFVKPGHWMTVANEIKANNFNFQAELHTTSTDRNERPHFVRYTPFKLVSSRPAPLPKGQEKRFETIYFIPEIAADEDETVGLHRELRAARGGRLLKKDWQPVADMEPYQYFLMVLSSNAQRYSYLKTMPSIAAPTSDTDNYDRESFLYYRVLMPELDRIAPLPSNPLTWTSIAYILWDDANPAMLTRDQQIALLDWLHWGGQLIISGPNSLDKLKGTFLEEYLPASFVKAVEIDQAAVDELNQAWSLPNKKTGGVRSLNVLPSKPLVGIEIEKHPDANFLADTGQLVVERRIGGGRIVATAFSLTDRAIVRWTSYDSFFNACILRRPRREFDFQNLMLDCVWKDYNRRLTSDARLTTTLRYFSRDIGHFASSVQRARKTAVTEETAQPSNSVDARQTEEREDIVIPEDVNDPPGDDWHFQGYPLAKQGMAAWNDQSGASDASREALKVAAGISIPRGDFVLKVLVVYLIVLAPVNWAIFRLIGRVEWAWVAAPILAIIGAVVVIRLAQLDIGFARSVTEVAIAEVQGDYPRAHITRYSAMYTSLSSSYDVVFDDEASLASPFGANTDHTLGLHDATYTVSLRRDRNLRLSGFQVASNDVESVHMEQMAEFGGSFRLIADDGGGLQINNATPLSLTDAGLLRRTESGALEVAWLGKLPASSIRPVRFKPAEGKTARLPEWDESPATFSFDRQADGLMQRYDRDRDKKLAPEEVASHPEISVNFLKFDEPPRGGSHGDGIWTRDELLNWCRESRFGEVSVGRLVDLASEGIKLRRGDSRLIGWTDEPMPGMTIRPTAAQATRRTLFIVHVSRGQLPDAKPDTNTRLDFMEERPAADLKLFQEMTTPGEGNASDNAPAASGTTNSDATPADSQ
;
A
#
# COMPACT_ATOMS: atom_id res chain seq x y z
N MET A 1 17.13 -109.15 30.34
CA MET A 1 15.73 -108.70 30.48
C MET A 1 15.59 -107.84 31.74
N PRO A 2 15.48 -106.50 31.64
CA PRO A 2 15.02 -105.65 32.75
C PRO A 2 13.48 -105.63 32.82
N SER A 3 12.90 -105.58 34.02
CA SER A 3 11.44 -105.69 34.19
C SER A 3 10.66 -104.39 33.91
N SER A 4 9.40 -104.52 33.47
CA SER A 4 8.51 -103.43 33.04
C SER A 4 8.03 -102.45 34.13
N LYS A 5 8.62 -102.48 35.33
CA LYS A 5 8.15 -101.69 36.49
C LYS A 5 8.65 -100.24 36.48
N SER A 6 9.80 -99.94 35.88
CA SER A 6 10.39 -98.59 35.89
C SER A 6 9.65 -97.58 35.00
N PHE A 7 9.08 -98.03 33.87
CA PHE A 7 8.38 -97.14 32.94
C PHE A 7 7.05 -96.65 33.51
N LEU A 8 6.32 -97.54 34.22
CA LEU A 8 5.05 -97.21 34.85
C LEU A 8 5.20 -96.10 35.91
N TRP A 9 6.30 -96.11 36.67
CA TRP A 9 6.60 -95.08 37.68
C TRP A 9 6.93 -93.71 37.06
N LEU A 10 7.56 -93.67 35.87
CA LEU A 10 7.84 -92.43 35.16
C LEU A 10 6.56 -91.82 34.54
N CYS A 11 5.62 -92.66 34.10
CA CYS A 11 4.31 -92.20 33.62
C CYS A 11 3.43 -91.65 34.76
N LEU A 12 3.40 -92.31 35.93
CA LEU A 12 2.62 -91.80 37.07
C LEU A 12 3.14 -90.47 37.62
N THR A 13 4.46 -90.26 37.69
CA THR A 13 5.01 -88.98 38.17
C THR A 13 4.69 -87.82 37.22
N MET A 14 4.77 -88.01 35.90
CA MET A 14 4.30 -86.99 34.94
C MET A 14 2.79 -86.71 35.06
N ALA A 15 1.96 -87.74 35.24
CA ALA A 15 0.51 -87.55 35.42
C ALA A 15 0.19 -86.72 36.68
N SER A 16 0.93 -86.90 37.78
CA SER A 16 0.71 -86.15 39.02
C SER A 16 1.06 -84.65 38.94
N VAL A 17 1.95 -84.24 38.02
CA VAL A 17 2.34 -82.83 37.85
C VAL A 17 1.31 -82.03 37.04
N MET A 18 0.52 -82.66 36.17
CA MET A 18 -0.48 -81.95 35.36
C MET A 18 -1.85 -81.71 36.04
N LEU A 19 -2.08 -82.31 37.22
CA LEU A 19 -3.36 -82.22 37.95
C LEU A 19 -3.44 -81.09 38.99
N LEU A 20 -2.44 -80.22 39.09
CA LEU A 20 -2.45 -79.02 39.94
C LEU A 20 -2.76 -77.71 39.18
N THR A 21 -3.35 -77.83 37.99
CA THR A 21 -3.88 -76.70 37.20
C THR A 21 -5.24 -76.20 37.72
N GLY A 22 -5.27 -75.79 38.99
CA GLY A 22 -6.45 -75.20 39.63
C GLY A 22 -6.93 -73.95 38.89
N CYS A 23 -8.19 -73.94 38.45
CA CYS A 23 -8.70 -72.91 37.56
C CYS A 23 -8.94 -71.56 38.27
N SER A 24 -8.20 -70.52 37.89
CA SER A 24 -8.55 -69.11 38.14
C SER A 24 -8.85 -68.39 36.82
N GLY A 25 -9.85 -68.90 36.09
CA GLY A 25 -10.26 -68.37 34.79
C GLY A 25 -11.05 -67.06 34.87
N CYS A 26 -10.36 -65.92 35.00
CA CYS A 26 -10.93 -64.62 34.66
C CYS A 26 -10.53 -64.25 33.24
N LYS A 27 -11.49 -64.33 32.30
CA LYS A 27 -11.31 -63.87 30.92
C LYS A 27 -10.99 -62.37 30.94
N GLN A 28 -9.75 -61.99 30.64
CA GLN A 28 -9.51 -60.64 30.12
C GLN A 28 -10.05 -60.65 28.69
N ASP A 29 -11.19 -60.00 28.52
CA ASP A 29 -11.80 -59.74 27.21
C ASP A 29 -10.72 -59.13 26.28
N PRO A 30 -10.55 -59.61 25.03
CA PRO A 30 -9.59 -59.02 24.11
C PRO A 30 -9.82 -57.53 23.86
N LEU A 31 -11.04 -56.99 24.07
CA LEU A 31 -11.28 -55.54 24.12
C LEU A 31 -10.61 -54.88 25.34
N VAL A 32 -10.65 -55.51 26.52
CA VAL A 32 -9.98 -55.01 27.73
C VAL A 32 -8.46 -55.07 27.60
N GLU A 33 -7.90 -56.14 27.02
CA GLU A 33 -6.45 -56.22 26.79
C GLU A 33 -5.99 -55.23 25.71
N ARG A 34 -6.76 -55.08 24.62
CA ARG A 34 -6.51 -54.06 23.59
C ARG A 34 -6.65 -52.64 24.14
N ASN A 35 -7.63 -52.38 25.01
CA ASN A 35 -7.79 -51.09 25.68
C ASN A 35 -6.66 -50.83 26.69
N LYS A 36 -6.18 -51.85 27.42
CA LYS A 36 -4.96 -51.73 28.25
C LYS A 36 -3.74 -51.39 27.41
N LYS A 37 -3.52 -52.08 26.29
CA LYS A 37 -2.39 -51.78 25.38
C LYS A 37 -2.49 -50.37 24.79
N LEU A 38 -3.68 -49.94 24.37
CA LEU A 38 -3.94 -48.56 23.92
C LEU A 38 -3.78 -47.53 25.05
N GLU A 39 -4.14 -47.85 26.30
CA GLU A 39 -3.87 -46.99 27.45
C GLU A 39 -2.38 -46.91 27.77
N GLU A 40 -1.65 -48.03 27.76
CA GLU A 40 -0.22 -48.06 27.99
C GLU A 40 0.54 -47.31 26.89
N GLU A 41 0.14 -47.44 25.63
CA GLU A 41 0.66 -46.60 24.54
C GLU A 41 0.33 -45.12 24.74
N ARG A 42 -0.88 -44.78 25.20
CA ARG A 42 -1.26 -43.39 25.54
C ARG A 42 -0.52 -42.85 26.76
N LYS A 43 -0.12 -43.71 27.70
CA LYS A 43 0.71 -43.39 28.88
C LYS A 43 2.21 -43.33 28.54
N LYS A 44 2.67 -44.06 27.52
CA LYS A 44 4.05 -44.05 27.00
C LYS A 44 4.32 -42.92 26.00
N LYS A 45 3.31 -42.44 25.27
CA LYS A 45 3.40 -41.23 24.45
C LYS A 45 3.61 -40.02 25.37
N LYS A 46 4.69 -39.27 25.16
CA LYS A 46 4.96 -38.00 25.87
C LYS A 46 3.72 -37.09 25.79
N PRO A 47 3.37 -36.33 26.84
CA PRO A 47 2.31 -35.34 26.74
C PRO A 47 2.65 -34.35 25.63
N LYS A 48 1.67 -34.05 24.78
CA LYS A 48 1.79 -32.98 23.77
C LYS A 48 2.00 -31.65 24.48
N GLU A 49 2.73 -30.73 23.83
CA GLU A 49 2.79 -29.34 24.27
C GLU A 49 1.38 -28.75 24.41
N ASP A 50 1.18 -27.86 25.38
CA ASP A 50 -0.13 -27.26 25.62
C ASP A 50 -0.65 -26.49 24.40
N PHE A 51 0.24 -25.87 23.62
CA PHE A 51 -0.08 -25.03 22.46
C PHE A 51 0.75 -25.42 21.22
N GLU A 52 0.07 -25.89 20.18
CA GLU A 52 0.61 -26.07 18.83
C GLU A 52 0.39 -24.79 18.02
N PHE A 53 1.48 -24.23 17.47
CA PHE A 53 1.44 -23.22 16.40
C PHE A 53 1.81 -23.96 15.10
N LYS A 54 1.11 -23.68 14.00
CA LYS A 54 1.64 -23.91 12.65
C LYS A 54 2.47 -22.70 12.21
N LEU A 55 3.23 -22.85 11.12
CA LEU A 55 3.90 -21.75 10.42
C LEU A 55 2.91 -20.60 10.14
N ALA A 56 3.36 -19.35 10.19
CA ALA A 56 2.51 -18.24 9.81
C ALA A 56 2.46 -18.14 8.27
N ARG A 57 1.36 -17.62 7.74
CA ARG A 57 1.28 -17.28 6.32
C ARG A 57 0.78 -15.84 6.20
N THR A 58 1.58 -14.97 5.59
CA THR A 58 1.06 -13.70 5.06
C THR A 58 0.09 -14.06 3.93
N VAL A 59 -1.07 -13.41 3.89
CA VAL A 59 -2.00 -13.52 2.76
C VAL A 59 -1.93 -12.23 1.93
N PRO A 60 -1.93 -12.30 0.59
CA PRO A 60 -2.20 -13.48 -0.26
C PRO A 60 -1.10 -14.56 -0.19
N ALA A 61 -1.49 -15.84 -0.22
CA ALA A 61 -0.56 -16.97 -0.02
C ALA A 61 -0.65 -18.07 -1.10
N ASP A 62 0.40 -18.87 -1.18
CA ASP A 62 0.52 -20.12 -1.97
C ASP A 62 1.09 -21.20 -1.04
N ASP A 63 0.54 -22.41 -1.08
CA ASP A 63 0.92 -23.51 -0.19
C ASP A 63 2.38 -23.97 -0.32
N THR A 64 3.01 -23.67 -1.46
CA THR A 64 4.39 -24.08 -1.78
C THR A 64 5.48 -23.17 -1.20
N VAL A 65 5.11 -22.01 -0.66
CA VAL A 65 6.06 -20.97 -0.22
C VAL A 65 6.46 -21.18 1.24
N ALA A 66 7.75 -21.46 1.48
CA ALA A 66 8.31 -21.73 2.81
C ALA A 66 8.62 -20.47 3.64
N THR A 67 9.08 -19.39 3.00
CA THR A 67 9.36 -18.09 3.64
C THR A 67 8.30 -17.09 3.18
N PRO A 68 7.47 -16.51 4.07
CA PRO A 68 6.42 -15.59 3.67
C PRO A 68 7.01 -14.33 3.01
N PHE A 69 6.50 -13.98 1.83
CA PHE A 69 6.83 -12.71 1.19
C PHE A 69 6.01 -11.57 1.81
N VAL A 70 6.64 -10.40 1.93
CA VAL A 70 6.05 -9.15 2.40
C VAL A 70 6.52 -7.98 1.54
N LYS A 71 5.86 -6.82 1.66
CA LYS A 71 6.24 -5.60 0.95
C LYS A 71 6.49 -4.48 1.97
N PRO A 72 7.70 -3.92 2.08
CA PRO A 72 8.00 -2.81 2.97
C PRO A 72 7.07 -1.60 2.72
N GLY A 73 6.67 -0.93 3.80
CA GLY A 73 5.68 0.15 3.75
C GLY A 73 4.22 -0.32 3.61
N HIS A 74 3.93 -1.61 3.46
CA HIS A 74 2.56 -2.11 3.38
C HIS A 74 2.07 -2.74 4.69
N TRP A 75 0.75 -2.74 4.86
CA TRP A 75 0.06 -3.58 5.83
C TRP A 75 -0.31 -4.92 5.20
N MET A 76 0.11 -6.02 5.82
CA MET A 76 -0.24 -7.38 5.40
C MET A 76 -1.11 -8.08 6.46
N THR A 77 -1.96 -8.99 6.00
CA THR A 77 -2.75 -9.87 6.90
C THR A 77 -2.01 -11.18 7.11
N VAL A 78 -1.98 -11.68 8.34
CA VAL A 78 -1.31 -12.94 8.73
C VAL A 78 -2.36 -13.96 9.17
N ALA A 79 -2.46 -15.06 8.43
CA ALA A 79 -3.23 -16.23 8.82
C ALA A 79 -2.43 -17.06 9.85
N ASN A 80 -3.05 -17.27 11.01
CA ASN A 80 -2.46 -17.95 12.16
C ASN A 80 -3.31 -19.17 12.56
N GLU A 81 -2.78 -20.37 12.39
CA GLU A 81 -3.44 -21.60 12.82
C GLU A 81 -2.83 -22.09 14.14
N ILE A 82 -3.65 -22.06 15.20
CA ILE A 82 -3.24 -22.30 16.59
C ILE A 82 -4.19 -23.31 17.24
N LYS A 83 -3.65 -24.17 18.12
CA LYS A 83 -4.39 -25.26 18.76
C LYS A 83 -3.94 -25.46 20.21
N ALA A 84 -4.91 -25.54 21.13
CA ALA A 84 -4.66 -25.95 22.51
C ALA A 84 -4.91 -27.46 22.67
N ASN A 85 -3.92 -28.25 23.09
CA ASN A 85 -4.04 -29.71 23.17
C ASN A 85 -4.72 -30.20 24.45
N ASN A 86 -4.30 -29.67 25.61
CA ASN A 86 -4.52 -30.33 26.89
C ASN A 86 -5.74 -29.80 27.66
N PHE A 87 -6.18 -28.57 27.40
CA PHE A 87 -7.30 -27.89 28.07
C PHE A 87 -7.94 -26.83 27.16
N ASN A 88 -9.14 -26.36 27.53
CA ASN A 88 -9.72 -25.15 26.95
C ASN A 88 -8.95 -23.93 27.49
N PHE A 89 -8.62 -22.97 26.64
CA PHE A 89 -7.88 -21.78 27.05
C PHE A 89 -8.41 -20.49 26.42
N GLN A 90 -8.26 -19.38 27.13
CA GLN A 90 -8.58 -18.03 26.67
C GLN A 90 -7.29 -17.23 26.57
N ALA A 91 -6.77 -17.12 25.35
CA ALA A 91 -5.54 -16.39 25.06
C ALA A 91 -5.81 -15.06 24.35
N GLU A 92 -4.77 -14.26 24.24
CA GLU A 92 -4.67 -13.12 23.35
C GLU A 92 -3.46 -13.36 22.44
N LEU A 93 -3.64 -13.20 21.14
CA LEU A 93 -2.60 -13.33 20.12
C LEU A 93 -2.10 -11.92 19.77
N HIS A 94 -0.80 -11.70 19.92
CA HIS A 94 -0.09 -10.49 19.52
C HIS A 94 0.76 -10.79 18.28
N THR A 95 0.92 -9.80 17.40
CA THR A 95 1.65 -9.90 16.14
C THR A 95 2.39 -8.58 15.89
N THR A 96 3.68 -8.64 15.62
CA THR A 96 4.56 -7.46 15.63
C THR A 96 5.78 -7.66 14.72
N SER A 97 6.20 -6.60 14.05
CA SER A 97 7.41 -6.56 13.22
C SER A 97 8.61 -6.24 14.11
N THR A 98 9.61 -7.13 14.14
CA THR A 98 10.79 -6.97 14.99
C THR A 98 12.08 -7.24 14.26
N ASP A 99 13.19 -6.74 14.81
CA ASP A 99 14.52 -7.19 14.45
C ASP A 99 14.75 -8.69 14.81
N ARG A 100 15.97 -9.18 14.55
CA ARG A 100 16.43 -10.53 14.95
C ARG A 100 16.56 -10.73 16.46
N ASN A 101 16.48 -9.66 17.27
CA ASN A 101 16.57 -9.68 18.73
C ASN A 101 15.18 -9.58 19.40
N GLU A 102 14.10 -9.76 18.64
CA GLU A 102 12.69 -9.62 19.07
C GLU A 102 12.30 -8.22 19.56
N ARG A 103 13.02 -7.18 19.14
CA ARG A 103 12.73 -5.77 19.45
C ARG A 103 11.78 -5.19 18.39
N PRO A 104 10.59 -4.71 18.75
CA PRO A 104 9.72 -4.03 17.80
C PRO A 104 10.37 -2.75 17.26
N HIS A 105 10.30 -2.53 15.95
CA HIS A 105 10.72 -1.27 15.34
C HIS A 105 9.81 -0.11 15.80
N PHE A 106 10.31 1.12 15.71
CA PHE A 106 9.50 2.32 15.97
C PHE A 106 8.66 2.69 14.75
N VAL A 107 7.51 3.32 14.98
CA VAL A 107 6.77 4.01 13.92
C VAL A 107 7.54 5.27 13.59
N ARG A 108 7.89 5.42 12.31
CA ARG A 108 8.84 6.42 11.80
C ARG A 108 8.46 7.85 12.23
N TYR A 109 9.45 8.60 12.72
CA TYR A 109 9.30 9.94 13.28
C TYR A 109 8.40 10.03 14.53
N THR A 110 8.27 8.95 15.32
CA THR A 110 7.50 8.94 16.58
C THR A 110 8.19 8.18 17.71
N PRO A 111 7.85 8.44 18.99
CA PRO A 111 8.30 7.64 20.13
C PRO A 111 7.53 6.30 20.32
N PHE A 112 6.65 5.94 19.38
CA PHE A 112 5.74 4.80 19.52
C PHE A 112 6.22 3.52 18.82
N LYS A 113 5.94 2.38 19.42
CA LYS A 113 6.03 1.04 18.83
C LYS A 113 4.62 0.48 18.64
N LEU A 114 4.35 -0.17 17.51
CA LEU A 114 3.00 -0.60 17.12
C LEU A 114 2.84 -2.12 17.22
N VAL A 115 1.84 -2.58 18.00
CA VAL A 115 1.59 -4.00 18.29
C VAL A 115 0.14 -4.37 17.97
N SER A 116 -0.07 -5.18 16.94
CA SER A 116 -1.41 -5.72 16.63
C SER A 116 -1.77 -6.83 17.62
N SER A 117 -2.99 -6.81 18.16
CA SER A 117 -3.45 -7.84 19.10
C SER A 117 -4.91 -8.26 18.87
N ARG A 118 -5.28 -9.50 19.24
CA ARG A 118 -6.69 -9.96 19.21
C ARG A 118 -6.97 -11.08 20.23
N PRO A 119 -8.21 -11.24 20.71
CA PRO A 119 -8.62 -12.43 21.44
C PRO A 119 -8.44 -13.71 20.60
N ALA A 120 -7.92 -14.75 21.25
CA ALA A 120 -7.69 -16.08 20.70
C ALA A 120 -8.31 -17.16 21.62
N PRO A 121 -9.64 -17.38 21.55
CA PRO A 121 -10.30 -18.48 22.26
C PRO A 121 -9.89 -19.83 21.66
N LEU A 122 -9.27 -20.71 22.46
CA LEU A 122 -8.74 -22.01 22.02
C LEU A 122 -9.46 -23.17 22.74
N PRO A 123 -10.47 -23.81 22.10
CA PRO A 123 -11.09 -25.02 22.63
C PRO A 123 -10.14 -26.23 22.55
N LYS A 124 -10.20 -27.11 23.54
CA LYS A 124 -9.34 -28.29 23.66
C LYS A 124 -9.41 -29.18 22.41
N GLY A 125 -8.25 -29.48 21.83
CA GLY A 125 -8.08 -30.36 20.68
C GLY A 125 -8.55 -29.77 19.35
N GLN A 126 -9.22 -28.61 19.34
CA GLN A 126 -9.64 -27.92 18.13
C GLN A 126 -8.52 -27.01 17.63
N GLU A 127 -8.33 -27.01 16.32
CA GLU A 127 -7.53 -26.02 15.64
C GLU A 127 -8.39 -24.79 15.32
N LYS A 128 -7.81 -23.59 15.41
CA LYS A 128 -8.47 -22.32 15.09
C LYS A 128 -7.55 -21.48 14.21
N ARG A 129 -8.08 -21.03 13.07
CA ARG A 129 -7.50 -19.96 12.25
C ARG A 129 -7.92 -18.61 12.82
N PHE A 130 -6.95 -17.72 12.98
CA PHE A 130 -7.14 -16.31 13.32
C PHE A 130 -6.40 -15.45 12.30
N GLU A 131 -6.94 -14.28 11.98
CA GLU A 131 -6.26 -13.30 11.14
C GLU A 131 -5.84 -12.10 12.00
N THR A 132 -4.56 -11.74 11.92
CA THR A 132 -4.00 -10.50 12.48
C THR A 132 -3.45 -9.63 11.36
N ILE A 133 -3.27 -8.34 11.63
CA ILE A 133 -2.64 -7.39 10.69
C ILE A 133 -1.23 -7.05 11.16
N TYR A 134 -0.33 -6.80 10.21
CA TYR A 134 1.12 -6.71 10.41
C TYR A 134 1.66 -5.63 9.48
N PHE A 135 2.24 -4.56 10.03
CA PHE A 135 2.79 -3.45 9.27
C PHE A 135 4.29 -3.65 9.05
N ILE A 136 4.75 -3.69 7.79
CA ILE A 136 6.17 -3.86 7.49
C ILE A 136 6.81 -2.46 7.41
N PRO A 137 7.73 -2.11 8.34
CA PRO A 137 8.41 -0.83 8.27
C PRO A 137 9.34 -0.77 7.05
N GLU A 138 9.63 0.45 6.60
CA GLU A 138 10.81 0.71 5.76
C GLU A 138 12.02 0.84 6.71
N ILE A 139 12.97 -0.09 6.61
CA ILE A 139 14.28 -0.03 7.29
C ILE A 139 15.25 0.74 6.39
N ALA A 140 16.14 1.55 6.96
CA ALA A 140 17.13 2.29 6.18
C ALA A 140 18.21 1.35 5.62
N ALA A 141 18.71 1.61 4.41
CA ALA A 141 19.67 0.71 3.75
C ALA A 141 21.04 0.59 4.48
N ASP A 142 21.35 1.51 5.39
CA ASP A 142 22.53 1.46 6.27
C ASP A 142 22.31 0.62 7.55
N GLU A 143 21.08 0.18 7.83
CA GLU A 143 20.72 -0.63 8.99
C GLU A 143 20.67 -2.12 8.61
N ASP A 144 21.63 -2.91 9.10
CA ASP A 144 21.75 -4.38 8.88
C ASP A 144 20.66 -5.20 9.64
N GLU A 145 19.51 -4.57 9.92
CA GLU A 145 18.34 -5.16 10.58
C GLU A 145 17.40 -5.81 9.55
N THR A 146 17.22 -7.14 9.63
CA THR A 146 16.14 -7.80 8.87
C THR A 146 14.84 -7.82 9.66
N VAL A 147 13.76 -7.35 9.04
CA VAL A 147 12.39 -7.51 9.57
C VAL A 147 12.08 -9.00 9.77
N GLY A 148 11.46 -9.33 10.90
CA GLY A 148 10.90 -10.65 11.19
C GLY A 148 9.49 -10.56 11.77
N LEU A 149 8.68 -11.56 11.43
CA LEU A 149 7.32 -11.74 11.92
C LEU A 149 7.34 -12.38 13.31
N HIS A 150 7.21 -11.55 14.35
CA HIS A 150 7.10 -11.99 15.73
C HIS A 150 5.64 -12.23 16.14
N ARG A 151 5.40 -13.34 16.82
CA ARG A 151 4.08 -13.79 17.28
C ARG A 151 4.13 -14.21 18.73
N GLU A 152 3.18 -13.73 19.53
CA GLU A 152 3.09 -14.10 20.94
C GLU A 152 1.68 -14.51 21.33
N LEU A 153 1.55 -15.69 21.93
CA LEU A 153 0.33 -16.13 22.60
C LEU A 153 0.45 -15.84 24.10
N ARG A 154 -0.39 -14.93 24.60
CA ARG A 154 -0.41 -14.48 26.00
C ARG A 154 -1.71 -14.92 26.69
N ALA A 155 -1.66 -15.06 28.01
CA ALA A 155 -2.86 -15.32 28.80
C ALA A 155 -3.76 -14.08 28.84
N ALA A 156 -5.03 -14.21 28.42
CA ALA A 156 -6.00 -13.10 28.41
C ALA A 156 -6.34 -12.56 29.81
N ARG A 157 -5.87 -13.23 30.88
CA ARG A 157 -5.81 -12.70 32.24
C ARG A 157 -4.34 -12.64 32.68
N GLY A 158 -3.87 -11.45 33.05
CA GLY A 158 -2.52 -11.23 33.58
C GLY A 158 -1.39 -11.21 32.54
N GLY A 159 -1.66 -11.30 31.24
CA GLY A 159 -0.68 -11.03 30.17
C GLY A 159 0.51 -11.99 30.05
N ARG A 160 0.56 -13.04 30.89
CA ARG A 160 1.66 -14.02 30.95
C ARG A 160 1.89 -14.65 29.59
N LEU A 161 3.12 -14.55 29.08
CA LEU A 161 3.54 -15.24 27.86
C LEU A 161 3.39 -16.76 28.02
N LEU A 162 2.85 -17.42 26.99
CA LEU A 162 2.59 -18.87 26.96
C LEU A 162 3.44 -19.56 25.90
N LYS A 163 3.54 -18.93 24.72
CA LYS A 163 4.41 -19.34 23.61
C LYS A 163 4.71 -18.10 22.76
N LYS A 164 5.95 -17.98 22.30
CA LYS A 164 6.37 -17.03 21.26
C LYS A 164 6.95 -17.78 20.08
N ASP A 165 7.01 -17.12 18.94
CA ASP A 165 7.47 -17.66 17.67
C ASP A 165 7.89 -16.49 16.77
N TRP A 166 9.08 -16.59 16.17
CA TRP A 166 9.64 -15.58 15.26
C TRP A 166 9.97 -16.26 13.94
N GLN A 167 9.57 -15.66 12.82
CA GLN A 167 9.84 -16.17 11.47
C GLN A 167 10.48 -15.07 10.61
N PRO A 168 11.55 -15.38 9.86
CA PRO A 168 12.06 -14.44 8.86
C PRO A 168 11.01 -14.28 7.75
N VAL A 169 10.91 -13.07 7.22
CA VAL A 169 10.13 -12.76 6.02
C VAL A 169 11.07 -12.41 4.86
N ALA A 170 10.58 -12.46 3.64
CA ALA A 170 11.32 -12.07 2.44
C ALA A 170 10.70 -10.83 1.82
N ASP A 171 11.47 -9.74 1.76
CA ASP A 171 10.97 -8.47 1.22
C ASP A 171 10.79 -8.50 -0.30
N MET A 172 9.78 -7.77 -0.75
CA MET A 172 9.45 -7.55 -2.16
C MET A 172 9.90 -6.16 -2.58
N GLU A 173 10.61 -6.11 -3.71
CA GLU A 173 11.04 -4.89 -4.38
C GLU A 173 9.88 -3.88 -4.59
N PRO A 174 10.16 -2.57 -4.73
CA PRO A 174 9.12 -1.54 -4.94
C PRO A 174 8.20 -1.82 -6.13
N TYR A 175 8.77 -2.38 -7.21
CA TYR A 175 8.02 -2.81 -8.40
C TYR A 175 7.39 -4.21 -8.31
N GLN A 176 7.72 -5.02 -7.29
CA GLN A 176 7.15 -6.37 -7.13
C GLN A 176 5.76 -6.35 -6.50
N TYR A 177 4.84 -7.13 -7.09
CA TYR A 177 3.47 -7.36 -6.60
C TYR A 177 3.08 -8.83 -6.74
N PHE A 178 1.95 -9.21 -6.16
CA PHE A 178 1.35 -10.53 -6.37
C PHE A 178 0.42 -10.54 -7.59
N LEU A 179 0.44 -11.66 -8.31
CA LEU A 179 -0.60 -12.06 -9.26
C LEU A 179 -1.24 -13.34 -8.72
N MET A 180 -2.51 -13.27 -8.35
CA MET A 180 -3.24 -14.38 -7.74
C MET A 180 -3.98 -15.19 -8.80
N VAL A 181 -3.79 -16.50 -8.86
CA VAL A 181 -4.58 -17.41 -9.70
C VAL A 181 -5.64 -18.11 -8.85
N LEU A 182 -6.90 -17.70 -9.02
CA LEU A 182 -8.07 -18.36 -8.46
C LEU A 182 -8.64 -19.32 -9.52
N SER A 183 -8.26 -20.59 -9.45
CA SER A 183 -8.73 -21.60 -10.41
C SER A 183 -9.00 -22.97 -9.78
N SER A 184 -9.96 -23.69 -10.34
CA SER A 184 -10.19 -25.11 -10.02
C SER A 184 -9.04 -26.03 -10.49
N ASN A 185 -8.12 -25.53 -11.33
CA ASN A 185 -6.92 -26.24 -11.78
C ASN A 185 -5.73 -25.27 -11.93
N ALA A 186 -5.40 -24.54 -10.85
CA ALA A 186 -4.41 -23.46 -10.85
C ALA A 186 -3.03 -23.85 -11.40
N GLN A 187 -2.60 -25.11 -11.26
CA GLN A 187 -1.32 -25.60 -11.80
C GLN A 187 -1.21 -25.51 -13.33
N ARG A 188 -2.32 -25.39 -14.06
CA ARG A 188 -2.30 -25.09 -15.51
C ARG A 188 -1.69 -23.72 -15.83
N TYR A 189 -1.71 -22.78 -14.90
CA TYR A 189 -1.10 -21.44 -15.05
C TYR A 189 0.39 -21.40 -14.68
N SER A 190 1.01 -22.54 -14.40
CA SER A 190 2.46 -22.64 -14.12
C SER A 190 3.35 -22.02 -15.21
N TYR A 191 2.89 -21.97 -16.47
CA TYR A 191 3.60 -21.29 -17.56
C TYR A 191 3.83 -19.79 -17.30
N LEU A 192 2.92 -19.11 -16.58
CA LEU A 192 3.04 -17.68 -16.24
C LEU A 192 4.38 -17.39 -15.55
N LYS A 193 4.85 -18.27 -14.65
CA LYS A 193 6.12 -18.12 -13.92
C LYS A 193 7.37 -18.07 -14.82
N THR A 194 7.23 -18.34 -16.12
CA THR A 194 8.33 -18.33 -17.13
C THR A 194 8.15 -17.29 -18.24
N MET A 195 7.05 -16.52 -18.21
CA MET A 195 6.74 -15.52 -19.23
C MET A 195 7.51 -14.21 -19.00
N PRO A 196 8.10 -13.57 -20.03
CA PRO A 196 8.71 -12.24 -19.90
C PRO A 196 7.75 -11.14 -19.40
N SER A 197 6.42 -11.34 -19.51
CA SER A 197 5.42 -10.48 -18.85
C SER A 197 5.53 -10.47 -17.32
N ILE A 198 6.02 -11.57 -16.75
CA ILE A 198 6.07 -11.88 -15.32
C ILE A 198 7.50 -11.76 -14.77
N ALA A 199 8.48 -12.29 -15.48
CA ALA A 199 9.90 -12.17 -15.20
C ALA A 199 10.65 -11.74 -16.47
N ALA A 200 10.89 -10.44 -16.61
CA ALA A 200 11.55 -9.88 -17.79
C ALA A 200 13.07 -10.11 -17.72
N PRO A 201 13.74 -10.51 -18.81
CA PRO A 201 15.20 -10.60 -18.86
C PRO A 201 15.79 -9.19 -18.75
N THR A 202 16.97 -9.04 -18.14
CA THR A 202 17.68 -7.76 -18.11
C THR A 202 19.20 -7.90 -18.17
N SER A 203 19.86 -6.81 -18.53
CA SER A 203 21.32 -6.64 -18.53
C SER A 203 21.77 -5.58 -17.51
N ASP A 204 21.04 -5.42 -16.41
CA ASP A 204 21.29 -4.38 -15.39
C ASP A 204 22.71 -4.47 -14.81
N THR A 205 23.50 -3.42 -15.01
CA THR A 205 24.92 -3.38 -14.66
C THR A 205 25.17 -3.16 -13.18
N ASP A 206 24.18 -2.66 -12.44
CA ASP A 206 24.35 -2.30 -11.03
C ASP A 206 24.30 -3.55 -10.11
N ASN A 207 23.88 -4.71 -10.64
CA ASN A 207 23.90 -5.98 -9.92
C ASN A 207 24.06 -7.18 -10.88
N TYR A 208 25.32 -7.58 -11.11
CA TYR A 208 25.71 -8.68 -12.02
C TYR A 208 25.04 -10.04 -11.73
N ASP A 209 24.49 -10.27 -10.54
CA ASP A 209 23.78 -11.51 -10.19
C ASP A 209 22.29 -11.51 -10.61
N ARG A 210 21.75 -10.41 -11.16
CA ARG A 210 20.33 -10.26 -11.55
C ARG A 210 20.05 -10.62 -13.02
N GLU A 211 19.84 -11.90 -13.29
CA GLU A 211 19.42 -12.38 -14.63
C GLU A 211 18.03 -11.90 -15.09
N SER A 212 17.14 -11.43 -14.18
CA SER A 212 15.79 -10.98 -14.54
C SER A 212 15.11 -10.04 -13.54
N PHE A 213 14.29 -9.11 -14.05
CA PHE A 213 13.30 -8.36 -13.30
C PHE A 213 12.01 -9.18 -13.14
N LEU A 214 11.89 -9.87 -12.01
CA LEU A 214 10.62 -10.47 -11.57
C LEU A 214 9.64 -9.36 -11.16
N TYR A 215 8.59 -9.13 -11.96
CA TYR A 215 7.52 -8.17 -11.66
C TYR A 215 6.45 -8.77 -10.75
N TYR A 216 6.02 -10.00 -11.03
CA TYR A 216 4.88 -10.62 -10.35
C TYR A 216 5.23 -11.95 -9.70
N ARG A 217 4.97 -12.04 -8.39
CA ARG A 217 4.97 -13.31 -7.66
C ARG A 217 3.63 -13.99 -7.91
N VAL A 218 3.62 -14.94 -8.85
CA VAL A 218 2.42 -15.70 -9.24
C VAL A 218 2.08 -16.74 -8.17
N LEU A 219 0.95 -16.56 -7.50
CA LEU A 219 0.44 -17.45 -6.45
C LEU A 219 -0.65 -18.36 -7.04
N MET A 220 -0.57 -19.67 -6.79
CA MET A 220 -1.46 -20.69 -7.36
C MET A 220 -1.95 -21.68 -6.28
N PRO A 221 -2.60 -21.21 -5.20
CA PRO A 221 -3.00 -22.05 -4.06
C PRO A 221 -4.07 -23.09 -4.41
N GLU A 222 -4.17 -24.13 -3.60
CA GLU A 222 -5.24 -25.13 -3.72
C GLU A 222 -6.53 -24.62 -3.04
N LEU A 223 -7.61 -24.47 -3.81
CA LEU A 223 -8.88 -23.94 -3.32
C LEU A 223 -9.73 -25.02 -2.63
N ASP A 224 -9.32 -25.44 -1.43
CA ASP A 224 -9.99 -26.51 -0.67
C ASP A 224 -11.26 -26.06 0.08
N ARG A 225 -11.23 -24.85 0.68
CA ARG A 225 -12.27 -24.35 1.62
C ARG A 225 -12.50 -22.84 1.56
N ILE A 226 -11.41 -22.06 1.66
CA ILE A 226 -11.45 -20.60 1.71
C ILE A 226 -10.20 -20.09 0.97
N ALA A 227 -10.38 -19.22 -0.01
CA ALA A 227 -9.26 -18.62 -0.74
C ALA A 227 -8.29 -17.92 0.24
N PRO A 228 -6.96 -18.12 0.13
CA PRO A 228 -5.99 -17.50 1.03
C PRO A 228 -5.73 -16.03 0.62
N LEU A 229 -6.78 -15.22 0.65
CA LEU A 229 -6.80 -13.78 0.45
C LEU A 229 -7.03 -13.04 1.78
N PRO A 230 -6.62 -11.78 1.93
CA PRO A 230 -6.93 -11.00 3.12
C PRO A 230 -8.43 -10.72 3.26
N SER A 231 -8.97 -10.82 4.48
CA SER A 231 -10.35 -10.38 4.78
C SER A 231 -10.48 -8.86 4.96
N ASN A 232 -9.36 -8.10 4.90
CA ASN A 232 -9.33 -6.64 5.06
C ASN A 232 -8.93 -5.96 3.72
N PRO A 233 -9.77 -5.10 3.10
CA PRO A 233 -9.44 -4.39 1.85
C PRO A 233 -8.12 -3.61 1.89
N LEU A 234 -7.79 -2.94 3.00
CA LEU A 234 -6.61 -2.08 3.11
C LEU A 234 -5.29 -2.86 3.11
N THR A 235 -5.35 -4.19 3.19
CA THR A 235 -4.19 -5.11 3.09
C THR A 235 -4.09 -5.82 1.72
N TRP A 236 -4.96 -5.51 0.75
CA TRP A 236 -4.84 -5.99 -0.64
C TRP A 236 -3.81 -5.20 -1.46
N THR A 237 -3.09 -4.26 -0.85
CA THR A 237 -2.26 -3.27 -1.55
C THR A 237 -0.99 -3.83 -2.20
N SER A 238 -0.62 -5.08 -1.91
CA SER A 238 0.42 -5.83 -2.61
C SER A 238 -0.09 -6.70 -3.77
N ILE A 239 -1.41 -6.74 -4.02
CA ILE A 239 -2.03 -7.48 -5.14
C ILE A 239 -2.22 -6.54 -6.33
N ALA A 240 -1.56 -6.83 -7.45
CA ALA A 240 -1.74 -6.09 -8.69
C ALA A 240 -2.85 -6.70 -9.57
N TYR A 241 -2.90 -8.04 -9.67
CA TYR A 241 -3.84 -8.76 -10.53
C TYR A 241 -4.46 -9.97 -9.82
N ILE A 242 -5.72 -10.26 -10.16
CA ILE A 242 -6.36 -11.55 -9.89
C ILE A 242 -6.79 -12.16 -11.22
N LEU A 243 -6.41 -13.41 -11.46
CA LEU A 243 -6.89 -14.23 -12.57
C LEU A 243 -7.90 -15.24 -12.04
N TRP A 244 -9.13 -15.19 -12.56
CA TRP A 244 -10.23 -16.08 -12.24
C TRP A 244 -10.48 -17.05 -13.40
N ASP A 245 -10.39 -18.35 -13.14
CA ASP A 245 -10.65 -19.40 -14.14
C ASP A 245 -11.40 -20.57 -13.49
N ASP A 246 -12.70 -20.69 -13.76
CA ASP A 246 -13.56 -21.80 -13.31
C ASP A 246 -13.78 -21.93 -11.78
N ALA A 247 -13.11 -21.12 -10.96
CA ALA A 247 -13.20 -21.13 -9.49
C ALA A 247 -14.61 -20.80 -8.95
N ASN A 248 -14.96 -21.42 -7.82
CA ASN A 248 -16.25 -21.25 -7.14
C ASN A 248 -16.27 -19.97 -6.28
N PRO A 249 -17.17 -18.99 -6.55
CA PRO A 249 -17.26 -17.74 -5.79
C PRO A 249 -17.58 -17.92 -4.30
N ALA A 250 -18.19 -19.04 -3.90
CA ALA A 250 -18.47 -19.35 -2.49
C ALA A 250 -17.20 -19.70 -1.67
N MET A 251 -16.02 -19.82 -2.30
CA MET A 251 -14.73 -19.94 -1.61
C MET A 251 -14.21 -18.61 -1.05
N LEU A 252 -14.85 -17.48 -1.36
CA LEU A 252 -14.54 -16.18 -0.77
C LEU A 252 -15.56 -15.86 0.34
N THR A 253 -15.07 -15.50 1.53
CA THR A 253 -15.92 -14.99 2.62
C THR A 253 -16.59 -13.67 2.23
N ARG A 254 -17.66 -13.27 2.92
CA ARG A 254 -18.34 -12.01 2.60
C ARG A 254 -17.39 -10.81 2.69
N ASP A 255 -16.49 -10.81 3.67
CA ASP A 255 -15.48 -9.78 3.86
C ASP A 255 -14.47 -9.77 2.70
N GLN A 256 -14.02 -10.94 2.23
CA GLN A 256 -13.16 -11.06 1.05
C GLN A 256 -13.87 -10.63 -0.25
N GLN A 257 -15.18 -10.85 -0.38
CA GLN A 257 -15.97 -10.37 -1.52
C GLN A 257 -16.04 -8.84 -1.54
N ILE A 258 -16.32 -8.22 -0.39
CA ILE A 258 -16.33 -6.75 -0.23
C ILE A 258 -14.93 -6.19 -0.49
N ALA A 259 -13.89 -6.84 0.04
CA ALA A 259 -12.51 -6.45 -0.16
C ALA A 259 -12.06 -6.51 -1.64
N LEU A 260 -12.56 -7.48 -2.41
CA LEU A 260 -12.33 -7.56 -3.86
C LEU A 260 -13.00 -6.39 -4.59
N LEU A 261 -14.24 -6.04 -4.24
CA LEU A 261 -14.94 -4.90 -4.84
C LEU A 261 -14.28 -3.57 -4.48
N ASP A 262 -13.88 -3.37 -3.21
CA ASP A 262 -13.12 -2.21 -2.77
C ASP A 262 -11.78 -2.10 -3.53
N TRP A 263 -11.00 -3.18 -3.61
CA TRP A 263 -9.73 -3.22 -4.36
C TRP A 263 -9.93 -2.90 -5.85
N LEU A 264 -10.97 -3.48 -6.49
CA LEU A 264 -11.32 -3.22 -7.89
C LEU A 264 -11.60 -1.72 -8.13
N HIS A 265 -12.43 -1.10 -7.29
CA HIS A 265 -12.80 0.31 -7.45
C HIS A 265 -11.60 1.27 -7.29
N TRP A 266 -10.56 0.91 -6.53
CA TRP A 266 -9.35 1.75 -6.38
C TRP A 266 -8.22 1.45 -7.38
N GLY A 267 -8.42 0.54 -8.33
CA GLY A 267 -7.43 0.25 -9.38
C GLY A 267 -7.12 -1.23 -9.61
N GLY A 268 -7.71 -2.14 -8.85
CA GLY A 268 -7.55 -3.58 -9.01
C GLY A 268 -7.86 -4.08 -10.43
N GLN A 269 -7.19 -5.15 -10.83
CA GLN A 269 -7.21 -5.70 -12.18
C GLN A 269 -7.70 -7.15 -12.16
N LEU A 270 -8.97 -7.38 -12.48
CA LEU A 270 -9.55 -8.72 -12.55
C LEU A 270 -9.52 -9.25 -13.99
N ILE A 271 -8.92 -10.42 -14.18
CA ILE A 271 -8.85 -11.15 -15.44
C ILE A 271 -9.75 -12.37 -15.33
N ILE A 272 -10.71 -12.53 -16.24
CA ILE A 272 -11.65 -13.66 -16.27
C ILE A 272 -11.33 -14.53 -17.50
N SER A 273 -10.86 -15.76 -17.27
CA SER A 273 -10.64 -16.75 -18.33
C SER A 273 -11.96 -17.43 -18.71
N GLY A 274 -12.29 -17.43 -20.00
CA GLY A 274 -13.37 -18.26 -20.53
C GLY A 274 -12.97 -19.76 -20.61
N PRO A 275 -13.86 -20.64 -21.08
CA PRO A 275 -15.27 -20.39 -21.39
C PRO A 275 -16.18 -20.38 -20.14
N ASN A 276 -15.79 -21.08 -19.07
CA ASN A 276 -16.71 -21.44 -17.97
C ASN A 276 -17.02 -20.32 -16.96
N SER A 277 -16.16 -19.30 -16.85
CA SER A 277 -16.17 -18.41 -15.67
C SER A 277 -17.33 -17.41 -15.66
N LEU A 278 -17.76 -16.88 -16.81
CA LEU A 278 -18.83 -15.86 -16.84
C LEU A 278 -20.19 -16.40 -16.38
N ASP A 279 -20.56 -17.61 -16.80
CA ASP A 279 -21.81 -18.26 -16.36
C ASP A 279 -21.77 -18.58 -14.86
N LYS A 280 -20.63 -19.06 -14.35
CA LYS A 280 -20.40 -19.31 -12.91
C LYS A 280 -20.40 -18.05 -12.03
N LEU A 281 -20.20 -16.86 -12.60
CA LEU A 281 -20.18 -15.57 -11.89
C LEU A 281 -21.55 -14.85 -11.93
N LYS A 282 -22.48 -15.32 -12.75
CA LYS A 282 -23.88 -14.87 -12.78
C LYS A 282 -24.61 -15.29 -11.49
N GLY A 283 -25.49 -14.45 -10.97
CA GLY A 283 -26.14 -14.65 -9.67
C GLY A 283 -25.21 -14.45 -8.45
N THR A 284 -24.07 -13.75 -8.61
CA THR A 284 -23.07 -13.55 -7.55
C THR A 284 -22.69 -12.09 -7.36
N PHE A 285 -21.90 -11.79 -6.33
CA PHE A 285 -21.45 -10.44 -5.97
C PHE A 285 -20.68 -9.68 -7.07
N LEU A 286 -20.29 -10.34 -8.16
CA LEU A 286 -19.62 -9.73 -9.31
C LEU A 286 -20.57 -9.42 -10.49
N GLU A 287 -21.82 -9.91 -10.50
CA GLU A 287 -22.72 -9.84 -11.66
C GLU A 287 -22.93 -8.41 -12.18
N GLU A 288 -23.21 -7.45 -11.31
CA GLU A 288 -23.41 -6.03 -11.66
C GLU A 288 -22.17 -5.37 -12.28
N TYR A 289 -20.98 -5.94 -12.04
CA TYR A 289 -19.68 -5.41 -12.48
C TYR A 289 -19.11 -6.13 -13.71
N LEU A 290 -19.65 -7.30 -14.09
CA LEU A 290 -19.12 -8.09 -15.21
C LEU A 290 -19.06 -7.26 -16.52
N PRO A 291 -18.05 -7.51 -17.38
CA PRO A 291 -17.95 -6.82 -18.66
C PRO A 291 -18.94 -7.37 -19.71
N ALA A 292 -19.46 -8.59 -19.51
CA ALA A 292 -20.36 -9.26 -20.43
C ALA A 292 -21.06 -10.47 -19.77
N SER A 293 -22.07 -11.02 -20.47
CA SER A 293 -22.75 -12.26 -20.11
C SER A 293 -22.49 -13.39 -21.12
N PHE A 294 -22.64 -14.64 -20.66
CA PHE A 294 -22.56 -15.85 -21.49
C PHE A 294 -23.86 -16.06 -22.29
N VAL A 295 -23.75 -16.22 -23.60
CA VAL A 295 -24.89 -16.54 -24.49
C VAL A 295 -24.97 -18.05 -24.76
N LYS A 296 -23.88 -18.64 -25.28
CA LYS A 296 -23.75 -20.07 -25.61
C LYS A 296 -22.28 -20.44 -25.80
N ALA A 297 -21.97 -21.73 -25.73
CA ALA A 297 -20.67 -22.25 -26.18
C ALA A 297 -20.59 -22.24 -27.71
N VAL A 298 -19.40 -21.97 -28.25
CA VAL A 298 -19.09 -21.96 -29.69
C VAL A 298 -17.73 -22.60 -29.97
N GLU A 299 -17.56 -23.12 -31.18
CA GLU A 299 -16.26 -23.47 -31.73
C GLU A 299 -15.67 -22.25 -32.43
N ILE A 300 -14.53 -21.77 -31.94
CA ILE A 300 -13.73 -20.71 -32.55
C ILE A 300 -12.81 -21.38 -33.57
N ASP A 301 -12.94 -21.00 -34.84
CA ASP A 301 -12.14 -21.52 -35.95
C ASP A 301 -10.95 -20.60 -36.29
N GLN A 302 -10.33 -20.79 -37.45
CA GLN A 302 -9.24 -19.91 -37.91
C GLN A 302 -9.75 -18.51 -38.28
N ALA A 303 -10.90 -18.40 -38.96
CA ALA A 303 -11.43 -17.13 -39.42
C ALA A 303 -11.78 -16.20 -38.24
N ALA A 304 -12.31 -16.77 -37.15
CA ALA A 304 -12.59 -16.06 -35.91
C ALA A 304 -11.34 -15.51 -35.20
N VAL A 305 -10.13 -15.98 -35.53
CA VAL A 305 -8.86 -15.46 -34.97
C VAL A 305 -7.99 -14.72 -36.00
N ASP A 306 -8.45 -14.48 -37.22
CA ASP A 306 -7.63 -13.83 -38.25
C ASP A 306 -7.43 -12.32 -37.97
N GLU A 307 -8.42 -11.62 -37.41
CA GLU A 307 -8.27 -10.24 -36.90
C GLU A 307 -7.24 -10.17 -35.75
N LEU A 308 -7.39 -11.07 -34.77
CA LEU A 308 -6.45 -11.23 -33.66
C LEU A 308 -5.02 -11.50 -34.17
N ASN A 309 -4.88 -12.33 -35.20
CA ASN A 309 -3.60 -12.60 -35.85
C ASN A 309 -3.01 -11.38 -36.56
N GLN A 310 -3.83 -10.59 -37.25
CA GLN A 310 -3.39 -9.42 -38.01
C GLN A 310 -2.75 -8.35 -37.10
N ALA A 311 -3.28 -8.14 -35.89
CA ALA A 311 -2.78 -7.12 -34.97
C ALA A 311 -1.80 -7.64 -33.90
N TRP A 312 -2.03 -8.84 -33.34
CA TRP A 312 -1.30 -9.31 -32.15
C TRP A 312 -0.19 -10.32 -32.43
N SER A 313 -0.13 -10.92 -33.62
CA SER A 313 0.96 -11.83 -33.98
C SER A 313 2.17 -11.06 -34.52
N LEU A 314 3.28 -11.19 -33.81
CA LEU A 314 4.53 -10.49 -34.12
C LEU A 314 5.21 -11.06 -35.39
N PRO A 315 6.04 -10.28 -36.09
CA PRO A 315 6.89 -10.81 -37.14
C PRO A 315 7.88 -11.85 -36.59
N ASN A 316 8.20 -12.86 -37.40
CA ASN A 316 9.26 -13.82 -37.13
C ASN A 316 10.52 -13.42 -37.89
N LYS A 317 11.46 -12.74 -37.21
CA LYS A 317 12.69 -12.22 -37.83
C LYS A 317 13.59 -13.30 -38.43
N LYS A 318 13.41 -14.57 -38.04
CA LYS A 318 14.21 -15.71 -38.54
C LYS A 318 13.66 -16.36 -39.80
N THR A 319 12.33 -16.44 -39.95
CA THR A 319 11.68 -17.12 -41.09
C THR A 319 11.02 -16.15 -42.08
N GLY A 320 10.93 -14.85 -41.76
CA GLY A 320 10.25 -13.86 -42.59
C GLY A 320 8.72 -13.93 -42.56
N GLY A 321 8.14 -14.89 -41.84
CA GLY A 321 6.69 -15.03 -41.66
C GLY A 321 6.14 -14.28 -40.44
N VAL A 322 4.86 -14.52 -40.13
CA VAL A 322 4.18 -14.02 -38.92
C VAL A 322 4.05 -15.14 -37.89
N ARG A 323 4.08 -14.80 -36.59
CA ARG A 323 4.03 -15.74 -35.46
C ARG A 323 2.61 -16.19 -35.09
N SER A 324 1.77 -16.48 -36.09
CA SER A 324 0.31 -16.66 -35.97
C SER A 324 -0.15 -17.74 -34.99
N LEU A 325 -1.28 -17.48 -34.32
CA LEU A 325 -2.14 -18.47 -33.70
C LEU A 325 -2.84 -19.27 -34.80
N ASN A 326 -2.51 -20.55 -34.93
CA ASN A 326 -3.07 -21.44 -35.94
C ASN A 326 -4.09 -22.39 -35.30
N VAL A 327 -5.35 -22.26 -35.68
CA VAL A 327 -6.45 -23.12 -35.26
C VAL A 327 -6.71 -24.16 -36.35
N LEU A 328 -6.60 -25.44 -36.02
CA LEU A 328 -6.79 -26.52 -36.99
C LEU A 328 -8.29 -26.83 -37.13
N PRO A 329 -8.85 -26.98 -38.35
CA PRO A 329 -10.26 -27.38 -38.54
C PRO A 329 -10.63 -28.73 -37.92
N SER A 330 -9.65 -29.59 -37.61
CA SER A 330 -9.84 -30.86 -36.91
C SER A 330 -9.78 -30.74 -35.38
N LYS A 331 -9.42 -29.56 -34.84
CA LYS A 331 -9.30 -29.20 -33.42
C LYS A 331 -9.57 -27.69 -33.25
N PRO A 332 -10.83 -27.23 -33.40
CA PRO A 332 -11.19 -25.84 -33.13
C PRO A 332 -10.95 -25.48 -31.66
N LEU A 333 -10.86 -24.18 -31.39
CA LEU A 333 -10.80 -23.64 -30.04
C LEU A 333 -12.19 -23.69 -29.40
N VAL A 334 -12.28 -24.13 -28.14
CA VAL A 334 -13.54 -24.06 -27.38
C VAL A 334 -13.67 -22.67 -26.77
N GLY A 335 -14.76 -21.97 -27.08
CA GLY A 335 -15.05 -20.66 -26.53
C GLY A 335 -16.55 -20.41 -26.33
N ILE A 336 -16.91 -19.13 -26.16
CA ILE A 336 -18.29 -18.68 -25.91
C ILE A 336 -18.65 -17.47 -26.78
N GLU A 337 -19.93 -17.36 -27.13
CA GLU A 337 -20.51 -16.12 -27.64
C GLU A 337 -20.82 -15.20 -26.45
N ILE A 338 -20.40 -13.94 -26.58
CA ILE A 338 -20.35 -12.94 -25.50
C ILE A 338 -21.32 -11.80 -25.80
N GLU A 339 -22.27 -11.54 -24.89
CA GLU A 339 -23.11 -10.35 -24.92
C GLU A 339 -22.50 -9.27 -24.00
N LYS A 340 -21.90 -8.22 -24.59
CA LYS A 340 -21.22 -7.18 -23.82
C LYS A 340 -22.19 -6.34 -22.99
N HIS A 341 -21.74 -5.88 -21.81
CA HIS A 341 -22.43 -4.85 -21.05
C HIS A 341 -22.46 -3.51 -21.84
N PRO A 342 -23.46 -2.63 -21.67
CA PRO A 342 -23.49 -1.29 -22.28
C PRO A 342 -22.17 -0.51 -22.14
N ASP A 343 -21.71 -0.27 -20.92
CA ASP A 343 -20.43 0.42 -20.59
C ASP A 343 -19.15 -0.44 -20.72
N ALA A 344 -19.24 -1.64 -21.30
CA ALA A 344 -18.07 -2.45 -21.66
C ALA A 344 -17.68 -2.28 -23.12
N ASN A 345 -16.40 -2.42 -23.45
CA ASN A 345 -15.88 -2.36 -24.82
C ASN A 345 -15.18 -3.68 -25.17
N PHE A 346 -15.33 -4.13 -26.41
CA PHE A 346 -14.40 -5.11 -26.96
C PHE A 346 -13.02 -4.45 -27.10
N LEU A 347 -11.94 -5.18 -26.82
CA LEU A 347 -10.60 -4.66 -27.04
C LEU A 347 -10.30 -4.61 -28.54
N ALA A 348 -9.64 -3.53 -28.97
CA ALA A 348 -9.30 -3.28 -30.37
C ALA A 348 -8.55 -4.47 -30.99
N ASP A 349 -8.92 -4.80 -32.23
CA ASP A 349 -8.31 -5.83 -33.07
C ASP A 349 -8.24 -7.23 -32.41
N THR A 350 -9.27 -7.63 -31.66
CA THR A 350 -9.34 -8.95 -30.98
C THR A 350 -10.38 -9.93 -31.55
N GLY A 351 -11.05 -9.60 -32.66
CA GLY A 351 -12.12 -10.42 -33.24
C GLY A 351 -13.35 -10.51 -32.35
N GLN A 352 -13.56 -9.51 -31.47
CA GLN A 352 -14.54 -9.51 -30.37
C GLN A 352 -14.34 -10.64 -29.33
N LEU A 353 -13.18 -11.33 -29.36
CA LEU A 353 -12.88 -12.43 -28.43
C LEU A 353 -12.44 -11.96 -27.04
N VAL A 354 -12.20 -10.66 -26.83
CA VAL A 354 -11.83 -10.08 -25.53
C VAL A 354 -12.64 -8.81 -25.26
N VAL A 355 -13.23 -8.73 -24.07
CA VAL A 355 -14.06 -7.61 -23.61
C VAL A 355 -13.54 -7.07 -22.28
N GLU A 356 -13.51 -5.74 -22.10
CA GLU A 356 -13.19 -5.13 -20.82
C GLU A 356 -14.23 -4.08 -20.39
N ARG A 357 -14.33 -3.85 -19.08
CA ARG A 357 -15.16 -2.81 -18.47
C ARG A 357 -14.39 -2.11 -17.35
N ARG A 358 -14.43 -0.78 -17.36
CA ARG A 358 -13.85 0.08 -16.32
C ARG A 358 -14.76 0.08 -15.10
N ILE A 359 -14.20 -0.19 -13.91
CA ILE A 359 -14.92 -0.20 -12.63
C ILE A 359 -14.13 0.66 -11.66
N GLY A 360 -14.58 1.91 -11.45
CA GLY A 360 -13.80 2.93 -10.75
C GLY A 360 -12.41 3.14 -11.37
N GLY A 361 -11.38 3.17 -10.53
CA GLY A 361 -9.97 3.19 -10.93
C GLY A 361 -9.50 1.92 -11.66
N GLY A 362 -10.13 0.77 -11.42
CA GLY A 362 -9.75 -0.54 -11.97
C GLY A 362 -10.52 -0.96 -13.21
N ARG A 363 -10.43 -2.26 -13.53
CA ARG A 363 -11.19 -2.88 -14.63
C ARG A 363 -11.34 -4.39 -14.44
N ILE A 364 -12.34 -4.94 -15.12
CA ILE A 364 -12.47 -6.37 -15.40
C ILE A 364 -12.24 -6.60 -16.89
N VAL A 365 -11.40 -7.57 -17.25
CA VAL A 365 -11.21 -8.06 -18.63
C VAL A 365 -11.59 -9.54 -18.70
N ALA A 366 -12.31 -9.96 -19.75
CA ALA A 366 -12.77 -11.33 -19.94
C ALA A 366 -12.48 -11.84 -21.35
N THR A 367 -12.08 -13.11 -21.48
CA THR A 367 -11.82 -13.77 -22.77
C THR A 367 -12.90 -14.78 -23.14
N ALA A 368 -13.23 -14.87 -24.43
CA ALA A 368 -14.14 -15.89 -24.97
C ALA A 368 -13.56 -17.31 -24.91
N PHE A 369 -12.23 -17.44 -24.96
CA PHE A 369 -11.48 -18.69 -24.92
C PHE A 369 -10.71 -18.86 -23.60
N SER A 370 -10.24 -20.09 -23.33
CA SER A 370 -9.41 -20.36 -22.16
C SER A 370 -7.98 -19.88 -22.33
N LEU A 371 -7.48 -19.12 -21.34
CA LEU A 371 -6.08 -18.70 -21.28
C LEU A 371 -5.11 -19.90 -21.11
N THR A 372 -5.59 -21.07 -20.69
CA THR A 372 -4.79 -22.31 -20.58
C THR A 372 -4.88 -23.21 -21.81
N ASP A 373 -5.59 -22.81 -22.87
CA ASP A 373 -5.71 -23.67 -24.05
C ASP A 373 -4.35 -23.92 -24.72
N ARG A 374 -4.17 -25.14 -25.23
CA ARG A 374 -2.91 -25.61 -25.80
C ARG A 374 -2.49 -24.85 -27.06
N ALA A 375 -3.42 -24.33 -27.86
CA ALA A 375 -3.08 -23.49 -29.02
C ALA A 375 -2.66 -22.09 -28.57
N ILE A 376 -3.40 -21.50 -27.62
CA ILE A 376 -3.11 -20.18 -27.03
C ILE A 376 -1.74 -20.17 -26.33
N VAL A 377 -1.47 -21.12 -25.43
CA VAL A 377 -0.18 -21.21 -24.71
C VAL A 377 1.01 -21.54 -25.63
N ARG A 378 0.76 -22.06 -26.84
CA ARG A 378 1.80 -22.33 -27.86
C ARG A 378 1.98 -21.22 -28.89
N TRP A 379 1.11 -20.22 -28.91
CA TRP A 379 1.21 -19.08 -29.82
C TRP A 379 2.42 -18.22 -29.44
N THR A 380 3.42 -18.11 -30.34
CA THR A 380 4.71 -17.50 -29.98
C THR A 380 4.69 -15.97 -29.81
N SER A 381 3.52 -15.34 -29.94
CA SER A 381 3.26 -13.94 -29.56
C SER A 381 2.31 -13.79 -28.37
N TYR A 382 1.89 -14.88 -27.74
CA TYR A 382 0.98 -14.86 -26.58
C TYR A 382 1.53 -14.03 -25.41
N ASP A 383 2.84 -13.92 -25.22
CA ASP A 383 3.43 -13.04 -24.19
C ASP A 383 3.24 -11.54 -24.48
N SER A 384 3.28 -11.12 -25.75
CA SER A 384 2.98 -9.73 -26.16
C SER A 384 1.50 -9.42 -25.97
N PHE A 385 0.63 -10.32 -26.42
CA PHE A 385 -0.81 -10.24 -26.17
C PHE A 385 -1.15 -10.25 -24.67
N PHE A 386 -0.49 -11.08 -23.87
CA PHE A 386 -0.73 -11.11 -22.42
C PHE A 386 -0.26 -9.82 -21.74
N ASN A 387 0.94 -9.30 -22.06
CA ASN A 387 1.44 -8.04 -21.53
C ASN A 387 0.54 -6.84 -21.88
N ALA A 388 0.24 -6.66 -23.17
CA ALA A 388 -0.40 -5.45 -23.67
C ALA A 388 -1.94 -5.53 -23.74
N CYS A 389 -2.52 -6.67 -24.12
CA CYS A 389 -3.98 -6.83 -24.17
C CYS A 389 -4.53 -7.19 -22.78
N ILE A 390 -4.05 -8.28 -22.18
CA ILE A 390 -4.61 -8.83 -20.94
C ILE A 390 -4.19 -8.02 -19.71
N LEU A 391 -2.90 -7.72 -19.52
CA LEU A 391 -2.43 -6.89 -18.40
C LEU A 391 -2.57 -5.37 -18.66
N ARG A 392 -2.73 -4.94 -19.92
CA ARG A 392 -2.84 -3.50 -20.32
C ARG A 392 -1.62 -2.66 -19.95
N ARG A 393 -0.46 -3.30 -19.82
CA ARG A 393 0.85 -2.66 -19.63
C ARG A 393 1.34 -2.08 -20.96
N PRO A 394 2.29 -1.13 -20.96
CA PRO A 394 2.82 -0.60 -22.21
C PRO A 394 3.57 -1.65 -23.03
N ARG A 395 3.69 -1.40 -24.33
CA ARG A 395 4.44 -2.27 -25.25
C ARG A 395 5.94 -2.26 -24.94
N ARG A 396 6.57 -3.42 -25.11
CA ARG A 396 7.98 -3.67 -24.83
C ARG A 396 8.81 -3.75 -26.10
N GLU A 397 10.11 -3.65 -25.92
CA GLU A 397 11.15 -4.00 -26.89
C GLU A 397 12.22 -4.82 -26.18
N PHE A 398 12.52 -5.98 -26.78
CA PHE A 398 13.65 -6.82 -26.41
C PHE A 398 14.88 -6.42 -27.23
N ASP A 399 16.06 -6.35 -26.62
CA ASP A 399 17.31 -6.01 -27.31
C ASP A 399 18.49 -6.78 -26.71
N PHE A 400 19.58 -6.92 -27.47
CA PHE A 400 20.79 -7.62 -27.01
C PHE A 400 21.89 -6.60 -26.70
N GLN A 401 22.16 -6.37 -25.42
CA GLN A 401 23.10 -5.36 -24.95
C GLN A 401 24.15 -6.02 -24.04
N ASN A 402 25.43 -5.72 -24.25
CA ASN A 402 26.54 -6.28 -23.48
C ASN A 402 26.56 -7.83 -23.41
N LEU A 403 26.20 -8.50 -24.51
CA LEU A 403 26.02 -9.97 -24.63
C LEU A 403 24.86 -10.57 -23.78
N MET A 404 24.06 -9.73 -23.14
CA MET A 404 22.87 -10.11 -22.36
C MET A 404 21.60 -9.66 -23.09
N LEU A 405 20.48 -10.31 -22.77
CA LEU A 405 19.16 -9.92 -23.27
C LEU A 405 18.51 -8.94 -22.30
N ASP A 406 18.10 -7.77 -22.80
CA ASP A 406 17.37 -6.77 -22.02
C ASP A 406 15.92 -6.58 -22.54
N CYS A 407 15.06 -6.01 -21.70
CA CYS A 407 13.64 -5.82 -21.98
C CYS A 407 13.14 -4.48 -21.43
N VAL A 408 12.84 -3.54 -22.33
CA VAL A 408 12.50 -2.15 -21.98
C VAL A 408 11.11 -1.75 -22.50
N TRP A 409 10.48 -0.77 -21.85
CA TRP A 409 9.23 -0.18 -22.32
C TRP A 409 9.50 0.73 -23.53
N LYS A 410 8.93 0.42 -24.70
CA LYS A 410 9.36 1.01 -25.99
C LYS A 410 9.20 2.52 -26.06
N ASP A 411 8.10 3.03 -25.52
CA ASP A 411 7.68 4.44 -25.64
C ASP A 411 8.09 5.30 -24.41
N TYR A 412 8.97 4.78 -23.56
CA TYR A 412 9.30 5.33 -22.24
C TYR A 412 10.82 5.32 -22.01
N ASN A 413 11.31 6.01 -20.97
CA ASN A 413 12.71 5.92 -20.59
C ASN A 413 13.06 4.52 -20.06
N ARG A 414 14.23 3.98 -20.43
CA ARG A 414 14.71 2.66 -19.94
C ARG A 414 14.81 2.57 -18.41
N ARG A 415 14.99 3.69 -17.71
CA ARG A 415 14.97 3.75 -16.23
C ARG A 415 13.61 3.38 -15.62
N LEU A 416 12.53 3.39 -16.41
CA LEU A 416 11.18 3.02 -15.97
C LEU A 416 10.93 1.50 -16.00
N THR A 417 11.93 0.68 -16.39
CA THR A 417 11.82 -0.79 -16.31
C THR A 417 11.46 -1.24 -14.90
N SER A 418 12.07 -0.65 -13.86
CA SER A 418 11.78 -0.92 -12.44
C SER A 418 10.71 0.00 -11.80
N ASP A 419 9.85 0.66 -12.58
CA ASP A 419 8.80 1.54 -12.05
C ASP A 419 7.55 0.76 -11.60
N ALA A 420 7.20 0.89 -10.31
CA ALA A 420 6.01 0.31 -9.70
C ALA A 420 4.67 0.80 -10.32
N ARG A 421 4.65 1.99 -10.92
CA ARG A 421 3.49 2.55 -11.61
C ARG A 421 3.10 1.71 -12.83
N LEU A 422 4.07 1.02 -13.44
CA LEU A 422 3.92 0.10 -14.59
C LEU A 422 3.71 -1.37 -14.18
N THR A 423 3.62 -1.68 -12.89
CA THR A 423 3.31 -3.03 -12.39
C THR A 423 1.96 -3.11 -11.66
N THR A 424 1.53 -2.05 -10.97
CA THR A 424 0.18 -1.96 -10.40
C THR A 424 -0.50 -0.64 -10.76
N THR A 425 -1.82 -0.66 -10.91
CA THR A 425 -2.67 0.53 -11.12
C THR A 425 -3.63 0.81 -9.95
N LEU A 426 -3.52 0.05 -8.86
CA LEU A 426 -4.11 0.39 -7.56
C LEU A 426 -3.49 1.71 -7.05
N ARG A 427 -4.32 2.69 -6.70
CA ARG A 427 -3.91 3.99 -6.15
C ARG A 427 -4.88 4.43 -5.05
N TYR A 428 -4.36 5.08 -4.01
CA TYR A 428 -5.14 5.82 -3.03
C TYR A 428 -4.58 7.24 -2.95
N PHE A 429 -5.42 8.27 -3.08
CA PHE A 429 -4.95 9.66 -3.12
C PHE A 429 -4.09 10.03 -1.90
N SER A 430 -4.48 9.61 -0.70
CA SER A 430 -3.75 9.93 0.54
C SER A 430 -2.40 9.22 0.66
N ARG A 431 -2.14 8.21 -0.15
CA ARG A 431 -0.89 7.42 -0.15
C ARG A 431 0.05 7.80 -1.29
N ASP A 432 -0.51 7.94 -2.49
CA ASP A 432 0.27 8.00 -3.73
C ASP A 432 0.51 9.43 -4.25
N ILE A 433 -0.20 10.46 -3.77
CA ILE A 433 -0.03 11.82 -4.31
C ILE A 433 1.34 12.42 -3.94
N GLY A 434 2.02 13.02 -4.92
CA GLY A 434 3.31 13.67 -4.73
C GLY A 434 3.22 14.96 -3.91
N HIS A 435 4.36 15.38 -3.34
CA HIS A 435 4.46 16.61 -2.55
C HIS A 435 3.98 17.84 -3.35
N PHE A 436 3.46 18.84 -2.65
CA PHE A 436 2.89 20.06 -3.26
C PHE A 436 3.90 20.82 -4.15
N ALA A 437 5.18 20.85 -3.77
CA ALA A 437 6.22 21.51 -4.57
C ALA A 437 6.48 20.80 -5.91
N SER A 438 6.68 19.47 -5.90
CA SER A 438 7.01 18.71 -7.11
C SER A 438 5.81 18.47 -8.04
N SER A 439 4.59 18.43 -7.50
CA SER A 439 3.36 18.27 -8.29
C SER A 439 2.74 19.61 -8.71
N VAL A 440 2.35 20.45 -7.74
CA VAL A 440 1.52 21.64 -7.99
C VAL A 440 2.35 22.85 -8.42
N GLN A 441 3.39 23.23 -7.68
CA GLN A 441 4.22 24.39 -8.05
C GLN A 441 4.90 24.18 -9.42
N ARG A 442 5.33 22.94 -9.73
CA ARG A 442 5.84 22.57 -11.06
C ARG A 442 4.78 22.72 -12.15
N ALA A 443 3.55 22.21 -11.95
CA ALA A 443 2.47 22.34 -12.93
C ALA A 443 2.14 23.81 -13.24
N ARG A 444 2.08 24.68 -12.21
CA ARG A 444 1.92 26.13 -12.38
C ARG A 444 3.06 26.75 -13.19
N LYS A 445 4.32 26.40 -12.87
CA LYS A 445 5.51 26.91 -13.58
C LYS A 445 5.51 26.53 -15.08
N THR A 446 5.16 25.29 -15.41
CA THR A 446 5.02 24.83 -16.80
C THR A 446 3.93 25.59 -17.54
N ALA A 447 2.74 25.74 -16.94
CA ALA A 447 1.63 26.48 -17.54
C ALA A 447 2.02 27.92 -17.93
N VAL A 448 2.64 28.66 -17.00
CA VAL A 448 3.12 30.03 -17.23
C VAL A 448 4.18 30.09 -18.34
N THR A 449 5.16 29.17 -18.32
CA THR A 449 6.24 29.17 -19.32
C THR A 449 5.71 28.97 -20.73
N GLU A 450 4.77 28.04 -20.92
CA GLU A 450 4.13 27.82 -22.22
C GLU A 450 3.15 28.93 -22.63
N GLU A 451 2.59 29.72 -21.71
CA GLU A 451 1.78 30.89 -22.04
C GLU A 451 2.65 32.09 -22.48
N THR A 452 3.86 32.22 -21.95
CA THR A 452 4.86 33.20 -22.43
C THR A 452 5.53 32.84 -23.76
N ALA A 453 5.35 31.61 -24.25
CA ALA A 453 6.05 31.08 -25.43
C ALA A 453 5.44 31.54 -26.78
N GLN A 454 5.56 32.84 -27.09
CA GLN A 454 5.43 33.31 -28.48
C GLN A 454 6.61 32.78 -29.32
N PRO A 455 6.43 32.55 -30.65
CA PRO A 455 7.49 32.03 -31.51
C PRO A 455 8.53 33.11 -31.89
N SER A 456 9.32 33.55 -30.92
CA SER A 456 10.42 34.51 -31.11
C SER A 456 11.65 33.84 -31.73
N ASN A 457 11.83 33.99 -33.05
CA ASN A 457 13.06 33.61 -33.75
C ASN A 457 14.23 34.53 -33.37
N SER A 458 14.87 34.28 -32.24
CA SER A 458 16.12 34.91 -31.83
C SER A 458 16.98 33.94 -31.02
N VAL A 459 17.98 33.33 -31.67
CA VAL A 459 19.03 32.58 -30.99
C VAL A 459 20.06 33.56 -30.47
N ASP A 460 20.12 33.75 -29.15
CA ASP A 460 21.25 34.42 -28.49
C ASP A 460 21.53 33.73 -27.15
N ALA A 461 22.50 32.82 -27.15
CA ALA A 461 22.88 32.07 -25.97
C ALA A 461 23.96 32.83 -25.19
N ARG A 462 23.62 33.30 -23.98
CA ARG A 462 24.60 33.79 -23.01
C ARG A 462 24.40 33.12 -21.66
N GLN A 463 25.52 32.69 -21.10
CA GLN A 463 25.58 31.99 -19.82
C GLN A 463 25.29 32.96 -18.68
N THR A 464 24.66 32.46 -17.62
CA THR A 464 24.65 33.11 -16.31
C THR A 464 24.75 31.99 -15.28
N GLU A 465 25.88 31.92 -14.58
CA GLU A 465 26.18 30.87 -13.62
C GLU A 465 25.58 31.25 -12.25
N GLU A 466 24.37 30.77 -11.96
CA GLU A 466 23.80 30.84 -10.62
C GLU A 466 23.69 29.45 -9.99
N ARG A 467 24.23 29.38 -8.76
CA ARG A 467 24.40 28.24 -7.85
C ARG A 467 23.57 26.98 -8.14
N GLU A 468 24.28 25.86 -8.26
CA GLU A 468 23.73 24.51 -8.16
C GLU A 468 23.29 24.19 -6.71
N ASP A 469 22.10 24.65 -6.33
CA ASP A 469 21.30 23.86 -5.39
C ASP A 469 20.92 22.53 -6.07
N ILE A 470 21.00 21.41 -5.35
CA ILE A 470 20.91 20.06 -5.94
C ILE A 470 19.48 19.74 -6.37
N VAL A 471 19.12 20.14 -7.59
CA VAL A 471 17.89 19.73 -8.27
C VAL A 471 18.00 18.25 -8.62
N ILE A 472 17.29 17.40 -7.87
CA ILE A 472 17.12 15.98 -8.19
C ILE A 472 16.34 15.88 -9.53
N PRO A 473 16.91 15.34 -10.64
CA PRO A 473 16.27 15.43 -11.96
C PRO A 473 15.14 14.41 -12.18
N GLU A 474 13.99 14.61 -11.55
CA GLU A 474 12.79 13.74 -11.73
C GLU A 474 12.04 13.95 -13.06
N ASP A 475 12.41 14.96 -13.85
CA ASP A 475 11.83 15.30 -15.16
C ASP A 475 11.94 14.18 -16.23
N VAL A 476 12.69 13.12 -15.95
CA VAL A 476 12.92 11.98 -16.86
C VAL A 476 11.81 10.92 -16.82
N ASN A 477 10.99 10.89 -15.76
CA ASN A 477 10.16 9.74 -15.40
C ASN A 477 8.64 9.94 -15.55
N ASP A 478 8.15 11.09 -16.02
CA ASP A 478 6.72 11.30 -16.29
C ASP A 478 6.51 11.43 -17.82
N PRO A 479 5.97 10.39 -18.50
CA PRO A 479 6.02 10.28 -19.96
C PRO A 479 5.06 11.25 -20.66
N PRO A 480 5.38 11.69 -21.90
CA PRO A 480 4.54 12.61 -22.66
C PRO A 480 3.30 11.91 -23.24
N GLY A 481 2.23 11.80 -22.44
CA GLY A 481 0.94 11.27 -22.90
C GLY A 481 -0.12 11.17 -21.81
N ASP A 482 -1.34 10.80 -22.23
CA ASP A 482 -2.49 10.58 -21.34
C ASP A 482 -2.50 9.15 -20.73
N ASP A 483 -1.32 8.59 -20.39
CA ASP A 483 -1.21 7.22 -19.84
C ASP A 483 -1.79 7.13 -18.42
N TRP A 484 -2.68 6.17 -18.25
CA TRP A 484 -3.43 5.89 -17.03
C TRP A 484 -2.59 5.32 -15.89
N HIS A 485 -1.40 4.77 -16.16
CA HIS A 485 -0.49 4.30 -15.10
C HIS A 485 0.06 5.46 -14.23
N PHE A 486 0.25 6.63 -14.84
CA PHE A 486 1.01 7.75 -14.28
C PHE A 486 0.10 8.78 -13.59
N GLN A 487 -0.85 9.39 -14.31
CA GLN A 487 -1.89 10.31 -13.76
C GLN A 487 -1.41 11.46 -12.83
N GLY A 488 -0.12 11.76 -12.73
CA GLY A 488 0.45 12.74 -11.78
C GLY A 488 0.92 12.14 -10.43
N TYR A 489 0.86 10.83 -10.27
CA TYR A 489 1.50 10.10 -9.17
C TYR A 489 3.00 9.94 -9.45
N PRO A 490 3.91 10.37 -8.55
CA PRO A 490 5.36 10.17 -8.71
C PRO A 490 5.75 8.69 -8.49
N LEU A 491 7.03 8.38 -8.72
CA LEU A 491 7.63 7.10 -8.35
C LEU A 491 7.70 6.97 -6.81
N ALA A 492 6.94 6.05 -6.22
CA ALA A 492 6.96 5.80 -4.79
C ALA A 492 8.07 4.79 -4.41
N LYS A 493 8.92 5.14 -3.43
CA LYS A 493 10.06 4.31 -3.00
C LYS A 493 9.64 2.96 -2.39
N GLN A 494 8.52 2.91 -1.67
CA GLN A 494 7.98 1.67 -1.10
C GLN A 494 7.13 0.88 -2.13
N GLY A 495 6.89 1.43 -3.31
CA GLY A 495 5.86 1.00 -4.25
C GLY A 495 4.54 1.77 -4.06
N MET A 496 3.63 1.60 -5.03
CA MET A 496 2.34 2.28 -5.04
C MET A 496 1.35 1.64 -4.05
N ALA A 497 0.42 2.43 -3.54
CA ALA A 497 -0.54 2.08 -2.49
C ALA A 497 0.10 1.66 -1.15
N ALA A 498 1.38 1.93 -0.91
CA ALA A 498 2.04 1.79 0.40
C ALA A 498 1.46 2.78 1.44
N TRP A 499 1.52 2.45 2.73
CA TRP A 499 1.17 3.39 3.80
C TRP A 499 2.22 4.51 3.85
N ASN A 500 1.81 5.73 3.49
CA ASN A 500 2.74 6.82 3.24
C ASN A 500 2.45 8.06 4.10
N ASP A 501 3.07 8.10 5.27
CA ASP A 501 3.05 9.27 6.16
C ASP A 501 3.84 10.47 5.59
N GLN A 502 4.44 10.35 4.40
CA GLN A 502 5.16 11.42 3.69
C GLN A 502 4.58 11.71 2.29
N SER A 503 3.32 11.32 2.02
CA SER A 503 2.63 11.74 0.79
C SER A 503 2.34 13.24 0.82
N GLY A 504 2.07 13.86 -0.34
CA GLY A 504 1.64 15.26 -0.39
C GLY A 504 0.35 15.52 0.40
N ALA A 505 -0.53 14.52 0.52
CA ALA A 505 -1.73 14.57 1.34
C ALA A 505 -1.42 14.50 2.85
N SER A 506 -0.48 13.64 3.24
CA SER A 506 0.03 13.56 4.61
C SER A 506 0.70 14.88 5.02
N ASP A 507 1.53 15.48 4.15
CA ASP A 507 2.21 16.76 4.40
C ASP A 507 1.24 17.95 4.46
N ALA A 508 0.27 18.02 3.53
CA ALA A 508 -0.77 19.04 3.55
C ALA A 508 -1.64 18.96 4.82
N SER A 509 -1.98 17.73 5.24
CA SER A 509 -2.71 17.51 6.49
C SER A 509 -1.85 17.83 7.72
N ARG A 510 -0.55 17.50 7.70
CA ARG A 510 0.41 17.85 8.76
C ARG A 510 0.56 19.36 8.92
N GLU A 511 0.62 20.13 7.83
CA GLU A 511 0.61 21.60 7.91
C GLU A 511 -0.70 22.13 8.50
N ALA A 512 -1.85 21.71 7.95
CA ALA A 512 -3.15 22.17 8.42
C ALA A 512 -3.36 21.85 9.91
N LEU A 513 -2.94 20.67 10.37
CA LEU A 513 -2.93 20.30 11.78
C LEU A 513 -1.95 21.15 12.60
N LYS A 514 -0.73 21.45 12.12
CA LYS A 514 0.22 22.32 12.82
C LYS A 514 -0.35 23.73 13.05
N VAL A 515 -0.92 24.35 12.01
CA VAL A 515 -1.48 25.72 12.07
C VAL A 515 -2.74 25.77 12.97
N ALA A 516 -3.55 24.71 12.96
CA ALA A 516 -4.78 24.64 13.75
C ALA A 516 -4.62 24.10 15.18
N ALA A 517 -3.60 23.29 15.47
CA ALA A 517 -3.34 22.78 16.83
C ALA A 517 -2.73 23.84 17.75
N GLY A 518 -2.03 24.82 17.18
CA GLY A 518 -1.92 26.17 17.73
C GLY A 518 -1.40 26.30 19.17
N ILE A 519 -0.43 25.49 19.60
CA ILE A 519 0.11 25.55 20.97
C ILE A 519 0.86 26.88 21.20
N SER A 520 0.16 27.88 21.71
CA SER A 520 0.77 29.13 22.18
C SER A 520 1.47 28.90 23.52
N ILE A 521 2.68 28.31 23.49
CA ILE A 521 3.59 28.39 24.64
C ILE A 521 3.80 29.89 24.94
N PRO A 522 3.52 30.39 26.16
CA PRO A 522 3.73 31.78 26.48
C PRO A 522 5.18 32.16 26.20
N ARG A 523 5.41 33.07 25.24
CA ARG A 523 6.76 33.47 24.81
C ARG A 523 7.62 33.77 26.04
N GLY A 524 8.88 33.31 26.06
CA GLY A 524 9.76 33.48 27.22
C GLY A 524 9.87 34.93 27.70
N ASP A 525 9.77 35.89 26.76
CA ASP A 525 9.63 37.33 26.99
C ASP A 525 8.41 37.72 27.85
N PHE A 526 7.23 37.09 27.69
CA PHE A 526 6.07 37.34 28.57
C PHE A 526 6.33 36.86 29.99
N VAL A 527 6.85 35.63 30.16
CA VAL A 527 7.20 35.07 31.48
C VAL A 527 8.27 35.94 32.15
N LEU A 528 9.28 36.37 31.38
CA LEU A 528 10.32 37.29 31.84
C LEU A 528 9.76 38.66 32.22
N LYS A 529 8.87 39.25 31.43
CA LYS A 529 8.20 40.53 31.74
C LYS A 529 7.37 40.45 33.01
N VAL A 530 6.58 39.39 33.18
CA VAL A 530 5.79 39.17 34.40
C VAL A 530 6.72 38.97 35.62
N LEU A 531 7.80 38.22 35.48
CA LEU A 531 8.80 38.02 36.53
C LEU A 531 9.54 39.32 36.89
N VAL A 532 9.93 40.13 35.91
CA VAL A 532 10.58 41.44 36.10
C VAL A 532 9.64 42.43 36.78
N VAL A 533 8.38 42.51 36.34
CA VAL A 533 7.35 43.35 37.01
C VAL A 533 7.12 42.88 38.45
N TYR A 534 7.01 41.56 38.68
CA TYR A 534 6.89 40.99 40.02
C TYR A 534 8.10 41.35 40.91
N LEU A 535 9.33 41.24 40.41
CA LEU A 535 10.55 41.62 41.15
C LEU A 535 10.60 43.12 41.46
N ILE A 536 10.19 43.98 40.52
CA ILE A 536 10.09 45.43 40.71
C ILE A 536 9.05 45.77 41.80
N VAL A 537 7.89 45.09 41.78
CA VAL A 537 6.86 45.26 42.82
C VAL A 537 7.37 44.77 44.18
N LEU A 538 7.98 43.58 44.24
CA LEU A 538 8.40 42.90 45.47
C LEU A 538 9.58 43.58 46.18
N ALA A 539 10.53 44.15 45.44
CA ALA A 539 11.74 44.75 45.99
C ALA A 539 11.71 46.30 45.98
N PRO A 540 12.03 47.04 44.89
CA PRO A 540 12.18 48.49 44.95
C PRO A 540 10.87 49.23 45.27
N VAL A 541 9.71 48.81 44.75
CA VAL A 541 8.42 49.49 45.03
C VAL A 541 7.98 49.25 46.47
N ASN A 542 7.96 47.99 46.91
CA ASN A 542 7.69 47.59 48.30
C ASN A 542 8.59 48.37 49.29
N TRP A 543 9.90 48.35 49.08
CA TRP A 543 10.86 49.07 49.93
C TRP A 543 10.67 50.58 49.91
N ALA A 544 10.43 51.19 48.74
CA ALA A 544 10.19 52.63 48.64
C ALA A 544 8.93 53.06 49.41
N ILE A 545 7.84 52.29 49.32
CA ILE A 545 6.59 52.55 50.07
C ILE A 545 6.83 52.48 51.59
N PHE A 546 7.43 51.41 52.09
CA PHE A 546 7.67 51.28 53.54
C PHE A 546 8.77 52.22 54.07
N ARG A 547 9.68 52.69 53.21
CA ARG A 547 10.63 53.77 53.51
C ARG A 547 9.94 55.13 53.60
N LEU A 548 9.01 55.45 52.70
CA LEU A 548 8.20 56.69 52.75
C LEU A 548 7.29 56.74 53.98
N ILE A 549 6.79 55.58 54.43
CA ILE A 549 6.00 55.42 55.65
C ILE A 549 6.89 55.41 56.93
N GLY A 550 8.22 55.41 56.78
CA GLY A 550 9.16 55.43 57.91
C GLY A 550 9.20 54.13 58.72
N ARG A 551 8.72 53.01 58.17
CA ARG A 551 8.58 51.71 58.85
C ARG A 551 9.05 50.55 57.96
N VAL A 552 10.32 50.61 57.57
CA VAL A 552 10.95 49.69 56.60
C VAL A 552 10.77 48.21 56.97
N GLU A 553 10.73 47.87 58.26
CA GLU A 553 10.60 46.48 58.74
C GLU A 553 9.29 45.80 58.31
N TRP A 554 8.24 46.57 58.00
CA TRP A 554 6.97 46.01 57.49
C TRP A 554 7.08 45.46 56.07
N ALA A 555 8.13 45.82 55.30
CA ALA A 555 8.39 45.26 53.99
C ALA A 555 8.64 43.73 54.03
N TRP A 556 9.19 43.21 55.15
CA TRP A 556 9.37 41.78 55.38
C TRP A 556 8.05 41.03 55.60
N VAL A 557 7.03 41.70 56.13
CA VAL A 557 5.67 41.14 56.28
C VAL A 557 4.88 41.28 54.98
N ALA A 558 5.11 42.36 54.22
CA ALA A 558 4.50 42.56 52.92
C ALA A 558 5.04 41.59 51.86
N ALA A 559 6.32 41.24 51.88
CA ALA A 559 6.95 40.34 50.91
C ALA A 559 6.23 38.98 50.73
N PRO A 560 5.92 38.17 51.78
CA PRO A 560 5.17 36.93 51.60
C PRO A 560 3.72 37.15 51.15
N ILE A 561 3.08 38.28 51.54
CA ILE A 561 1.73 38.63 51.07
C ILE A 561 1.75 38.95 49.57
N LEU A 562 2.73 39.74 49.12
CA LEU A 562 2.96 40.05 47.70
C LEU A 562 3.36 38.80 46.90
N ALA A 563 4.09 37.86 47.49
CA ALA A 563 4.39 36.58 46.87
C ALA A 563 3.14 35.70 46.70
N ILE A 564 2.25 35.65 47.70
CA ILE A 564 0.97 34.94 47.61
C ILE A 564 0.04 35.60 46.58
N ILE A 565 -0.08 36.93 46.59
CA ILE A 565 -0.88 37.67 45.60
C ILE A 565 -0.30 37.49 44.20
N GLY A 566 1.02 37.60 44.04
CA GLY A 566 1.72 37.37 42.77
C GLY A 566 1.50 35.95 42.25
N ALA A 567 1.63 34.94 43.11
CA ALA A 567 1.33 33.55 42.76
C ALA A 567 -0.14 33.36 42.36
N VAL A 568 -1.10 33.93 43.10
CA VAL A 568 -2.53 33.86 42.75
C VAL A 568 -2.84 34.58 41.44
N VAL A 569 -2.18 35.70 41.13
CA VAL A 569 -2.34 36.43 39.86
C VAL A 569 -1.73 35.65 38.70
N VAL A 570 -0.51 35.12 38.84
CA VAL A 570 0.14 34.26 37.83
C VAL A 570 -0.68 33.00 37.59
N ILE A 571 -1.17 32.34 38.65
CA ILE A 571 -2.06 31.18 38.56
C ILE A 571 -3.37 31.54 37.87
N ARG A 572 -4.01 32.69 38.18
CA ARG A 572 -5.25 33.10 37.49
C ARG A 572 -5.05 33.45 36.02
N LEU A 573 -3.96 34.12 35.67
CA LEU A 573 -3.63 34.42 34.27
C LEU A 573 -3.35 33.12 33.51
N ALA A 574 -2.50 32.25 34.07
CA ALA A 574 -2.24 30.94 33.49
C ALA A 574 -3.49 30.04 33.41
N GLN A 575 -4.42 30.11 34.36
CA GLN A 575 -5.68 29.34 34.34
C GLN A 575 -6.75 29.92 33.40
N LEU A 576 -6.62 31.18 32.96
CA LEU A 576 -7.51 31.76 31.95
C LEU A 576 -7.15 31.28 30.54
N ASP A 577 -5.86 31.08 30.27
CA ASP A 577 -5.38 30.50 29.01
C ASP A 577 -5.34 28.94 29.06
N ILE A 578 -4.94 28.37 30.20
CA ILE A 578 -4.78 26.92 30.40
C ILE A 578 -5.97 26.37 31.22
N GLY A 579 -7.07 26.11 30.52
CA GLY A 579 -8.11 25.21 31.04
C GLY A 579 -7.61 23.76 31.14
N PHE A 580 -8.44 22.88 31.70
CA PHE A 580 -8.29 21.42 31.54
C PHE A 580 -8.71 20.99 30.12
N ALA A 581 -8.09 21.62 29.12
CA ALA A 581 -8.42 21.48 27.72
C ALA A 581 -7.89 20.16 27.17
N ARG A 582 -8.80 19.43 26.53
CA ARG A 582 -8.49 18.43 25.50
C ARG A 582 -9.16 18.94 24.23
N SER A 583 -8.38 19.12 23.18
CA SER A 583 -8.89 19.41 21.84
C SER A 583 -8.47 18.31 20.88
N VAL A 584 -9.35 18.01 19.92
CA VAL A 584 -9.05 17.14 18.78
C VAL A 584 -9.27 17.94 17.52
N THR A 585 -8.22 18.08 16.72
CA THR A 585 -8.27 18.73 15.41
C THR A 585 -8.08 17.65 14.34
N GLU A 586 -8.99 17.59 13.38
CA GLU A 586 -9.07 16.50 12.40
C GLU A 586 -9.12 17.05 10.96
N VAL A 587 -8.17 16.60 10.15
CA VAL A 587 -8.16 16.78 8.70
C VAL A 587 -8.37 15.41 8.09
N ALA A 588 -9.42 15.27 7.30
CA ALA A 588 -9.82 14.01 6.69
C ALA A 588 -9.97 14.16 5.17
N ILE A 589 -9.84 13.03 4.47
CA ILE A 589 -10.02 12.92 3.02
C ILE A 589 -10.93 11.72 2.78
N ALA A 590 -12.05 11.95 2.11
CA ALA A 590 -12.94 10.91 1.60
C ALA A 590 -12.73 10.80 0.08
N GLU A 591 -11.94 9.83 -0.35
CA GLU A 591 -11.87 9.45 -1.75
C GLU A 591 -13.06 8.54 -2.08
N VAL A 592 -13.74 8.81 -3.20
CA VAL A 592 -14.94 8.11 -3.64
C VAL A 592 -14.87 7.86 -5.15
N GLN A 593 -15.35 6.72 -5.62
CA GLN A 593 -15.58 6.50 -7.06
C GLN A 593 -17.06 6.73 -7.38
N GLY A 594 -17.36 7.21 -8.59
CA GLY A 594 -18.74 7.31 -9.08
C GLY A 594 -19.49 5.98 -8.96
N ASP A 595 -20.80 6.08 -8.73
CA ASP A 595 -21.76 4.96 -8.56
C ASP A 595 -21.55 4.04 -7.34
N TYR A 596 -20.34 3.96 -6.76
CA TYR A 596 -20.02 3.10 -5.62
C TYR A 596 -20.44 3.72 -4.26
N PRO A 597 -21.06 2.95 -3.33
CA PRO A 597 -21.57 3.49 -2.04
C PRO A 597 -20.54 3.51 -0.91
N ARG A 598 -19.34 2.96 -1.13
CA ARG A 598 -18.23 2.92 -0.15
C ARG A 598 -17.12 3.89 -0.57
N ALA A 599 -16.40 4.39 0.42
CA ALA A 599 -15.35 5.38 0.28
C ALA A 599 -14.12 5.01 1.11
N HIS A 600 -12.95 5.39 0.61
CA HIS A 600 -11.70 5.37 1.38
C HIS A 600 -11.64 6.65 2.20
N ILE A 601 -11.74 6.53 3.51
CA ILE A 601 -11.67 7.67 4.43
C ILE A 601 -10.35 7.62 5.18
N THR A 602 -9.43 8.50 4.79
CA THR A 602 -8.20 8.78 5.53
C THR A 602 -8.45 9.92 6.51
N ARG A 603 -7.95 9.80 7.74
CA ARG A 603 -7.99 10.83 8.77
C ARG A 603 -6.62 11.04 9.38
N TYR A 604 -6.26 12.30 9.57
CA TYR A 604 -5.15 12.73 10.39
C TYR A 604 -5.76 13.53 11.55
N SER A 605 -5.67 13.00 12.76
CA SER A 605 -6.27 13.63 13.95
C SER A 605 -5.18 13.94 14.98
N ALA A 606 -4.97 15.24 15.22
CA ALA A 606 -4.08 15.75 16.26
C ALA A 606 -4.84 15.83 17.60
N MET A 607 -4.21 15.39 18.68
CA MET A 607 -4.78 15.35 20.02
C MET A 607 -3.93 16.16 20.99
N TYR A 608 -4.48 17.27 21.49
CA TYR A 608 -3.85 18.10 22.53
C TYR A 608 -4.33 17.68 23.93
N THR A 609 -3.48 17.85 24.95
CA THR A 609 -3.94 17.86 26.33
C THR A 609 -3.04 18.68 27.25
N SER A 610 -3.62 19.51 28.13
CA SER A 610 -2.83 20.27 29.13
C SER A 610 -2.25 19.39 30.25
N LEU A 611 -2.86 18.23 30.52
CA LEU A 611 -2.35 17.19 31.41
C LEU A 611 -2.18 15.86 30.68
N SER A 612 -1.00 15.24 30.81
CA SER A 612 -0.70 13.97 30.13
C SER A 612 -1.83 12.95 30.27
N SER A 613 -2.27 12.43 29.12
CA SER A 613 -3.46 11.59 29.00
C SER A 613 -3.22 10.46 28.00
N SER A 614 -3.63 9.25 28.37
CA SER A 614 -3.80 8.15 27.41
C SER A 614 -5.08 8.34 26.63
N TYR A 615 -5.01 8.20 25.30
CA TYR A 615 -6.17 8.11 24.43
C TYR A 615 -6.35 6.67 23.88
N ASP A 616 -7.62 6.33 23.64
CA ASP A 616 -8.11 5.16 22.93
C ASP A 616 -8.88 5.67 21.70
N VAL A 617 -8.52 5.22 20.50
CA VAL A 617 -9.36 5.39 19.29
C VAL A 617 -10.12 4.09 19.08
N VAL A 618 -11.44 4.14 19.03
CA VAL A 618 -12.32 3.00 18.75
C VAL A 618 -12.98 3.18 17.39
N PHE A 619 -12.92 2.15 16.54
CA PHE A 619 -13.63 2.11 15.27
C PHE A 619 -14.80 1.13 15.34
N ASP A 620 -15.85 1.40 14.57
CA ASP A 620 -16.99 0.49 14.43
C ASP A 620 -16.74 -0.61 13.38
N ASP A 621 -15.82 -0.35 12.44
CA ASP A 621 -15.30 -1.34 11.48
C ASP A 621 -14.04 -2.03 12.02
N GLU A 622 -13.98 -3.36 11.89
CA GLU A 622 -12.81 -4.18 12.22
C GLU A 622 -11.71 -4.15 11.12
N ALA A 623 -12.02 -3.64 9.92
CA ALA A 623 -11.10 -3.53 8.79
C ALA A 623 -10.30 -2.21 8.74
N SER A 624 -10.61 -1.23 9.61
CA SER A 624 -9.84 0.00 9.71
C SER A 624 -8.35 -0.25 10.01
N LEU A 625 -7.51 0.74 9.73
CA LEU A 625 -6.09 0.78 10.10
C LEU A 625 -5.79 2.07 10.87
N ALA A 626 -4.81 2.01 11.77
CA ALA A 626 -4.37 3.19 12.54
C ALA A 626 -2.90 3.07 12.93
N SER A 627 -2.15 4.15 12.74
CA SER A 627 -0.76 4.29 13.17
C SER A 627 -0.53 5.69 13.79
N PRO A 628 0.31 5.82 14.82
CA PRO A 628 0.90 7.10 15.20
C PRO A 628 1.50 7.85 13.99
N PHE A 629 1.46 9.18 14.02
CA PHE A 629 1.79 10.04 12.89
C PHE A 629 2.66 11.22 13.36
N GLY A 630 3.96 11.14 13.11
CA GLY A 630 4.96 12.04 13.72
C GLY A 630 4.73 13.52 13.41
N ALA A 631 4.56 14.35 14.44
CA ALA A 631 4.29 15.77 14.26
C ALA A 631 5.41 16.50 13.47
N ASN A 632 6.66 16.02 13.54
CA ASN A 632 7.75 16.54 12.72
C ASN A 632 8.55 15.45 11.99
N THR A 633 8.87 15.67 10.72
CA THR A 633 9.66 14.76 9.84
C THR A 633 11.12 14.65 10.23
N ASP A 634 11.60 15.50 11.13
CA ASP A 634 12.99 15.54 11.58
C ASP A 634 13.12 15.02 13.03
N HIS A 635 12.04 14.46 13.60
CA HIS A 635 12.08 13.89 14.94
C HIS A 635 12.99 12.65 14.97
N THR A 636 14.03 12.75 15.80
CA THR A 636 14.98 11.69 16.10
C THR A 636 14.92 11.41 17.60
N LEU A 637 14.93 10.12 17.95
CA LEU A 637 14.78 9.68 19.35
C LEU A 637 16.06 9.88 20.15
N GLY A 638 15.98 10.70 21.19
CA GLY A 638 17.04 10.93 22.16
C GLY A 638 17.24 9.75 23.13
N LEU A 639 18.45 9.63 23.67
CA LEU A 639 18.83 8.60 24.66
C LEU A 639 18.02 8.63 25.99
N HIS A 640 17.20 9.65 26.19
CA HIS A 640 16.37 9.84 27.39
C HIS A 640 14.87 10.02 27.09
N ASP A 641 14.46 9.83 25.83
CA ASP A 641 13.08 10.05 25.43
C ASP A 641 12.18 8.91 25.94
N ALA A 642 10.98 9.27 26.39
CA ALA A 642 9.99 8.31 26.85
C ALA A 642 9.40 7.57 25.64
N THR A 643 9.57 6.25 25.60
CA THR A 643 9.08 5.40 24.50
C THR A 643 7.85 4.61 24.93
N TYR A 644 6.90 4.47 24.02
CA TYR A 644 5.57 3.93 24.32
C TYR A 644 5.19 2.79 23.37
N THR A 645 4.39 1.84 23.83
CA THR A 645 3.83 0.78 22.98
C THR A 645 2.33 0.99 22.82
N VAL A 646 1.89 1.19 21.57
CA VAL A 646 0.49 1.36 21.20
C VAL A 646 -0.02 0.03 20.66
N SER A 647 -1.12 -0.48 21.19
CA SER A 647 -1.72 -1.71 20.68
C SER A 647 -2.95 -1.44 19.81
N LEU A 648 -2.90 -1.97 18.59
CA LEU A 648 -4.02 -2.01 17.66
C LEU A 648 -4.78 -3.32 17.88
N ARG A 649 -5.76 -3.27 18.79
CA ARG A 649 -6.48 -4.42 19.33
C ARG A 649 -7.79 -4.65 18.57
N ARG A 650 -7.90 -5.77 17.85
CA ARG A 650 -9.10 -6.22 17.15
C ARG A 650 -9.89 -7.19 18.02
N ASP A 651 -10.99 -6.70 18.60
CA ASP A 651 -11.99 -7.49 19.35
C ASP A 651 -13.31 -7.46 18.55
N ARG A 652 -14.47 -7.19 19.17
CA ARG A 652 -15.74 -6.82 18.46
C ARG A 652 -15.68 -5.50 17.68
N ASN A 653 -14.68 -4.69 17.99
CA ASN A 653 -14.38 -3.37 17.43
C ASN A 653 -12.86 -3.33 17.28
N LEU A 654 -12.35 -2.56 16.32
CA LEU A 654 -10.94 -2.21 16.33
C LEU A 654 -10.69 -1.09 17.36
N ARG A 655 -9.58 -1.19 18.09
CA ARG A 655 -9.14 -0.14 19.01
C ARG A 655 -7.64 0.10 18.92
N LEU A 656 -7.22 1.32 18.59
CA LEU A 656 -5.88 1.80 18.90
C LEU A 656 -5.87 2.23 20.38
N SER A 657 -4.96 1.69 21.18
CA SER A 657 -4.96 1.88 22.64
C SER A 657 -3.56 2.05 23.22
N GLY A 658 -3.45 2.82 24.31
CA GLY A 658 -2.16 3.17 24.92
C GLY A 658 -1.43 4.33 24.25
N PHE A 659 -2.09 5.08 23.36
CA PHE A 659 -1.54 6.29 22.74
C PHE A 659 -1.41 7.40 23.80
N GLN A 660 -0.21 7.62 24.33
CA GLN A 660 0.05 8.65 25.34
C GLN A 660 0.29 10.00 24.67
N VAL A 661 -0.35 11.04 25.18
CA VAL A 661 0.03 12.44 24.89
C VAL A 661 0.66 13.02 26.16
N ALA A 662 1.77 13.73 26.02
CA ALA A 662 2.45 14.38 27.14
C ALA A 662 1.68 15.64 27.63
N SER A 663 2.19 16.28 28.68
CA SER A 663 1.53 17.45 29.29
C SER A 663 1.82 18.72 28.49
N ASN A 664 0.79 19.39 28.01
CA ASN A 664 0.85 20.54 27.09
C ASN A 664 1.46 20.22 25.71
N ASP A 665 1.25 19.00 25.24
CA ASP A 665 1.82 18.49 23.99
C ASP A 665 0.74 18.08 22.98
N VAL A 666 1.12 17.88 21.71
CA VAL A 666 0.26 17.40 20.61
C VAL A 666 0.91 16.22 19.92
N GLU A 667 0.25 15.08 20.02
CA GLU A 667 0.57 13.89 19.23
C GLU A 667 -0.56 13.60 18.25
N SER A 668 -0.24 12.99 17.11
CA SER A 668 -1.21 12.75 16.02
C SER A 668 -1.29 11.28 15.61
N VAL A 669 -2.44 10.90 15.05
CA VAL A 669 -2.69 9.55 14.51
C VAL A 669 -3.16 9.66 13.07
N HIS A 670 -2.59 8.84 12.18
CA HIS A 670 -3.06 8.61 10.82
C HIS A 670 -3.87 7.32 10.80
N MET A 671 -5.08 7.40 10.25
CA MET A 671 -6.11 6.36 10.33
C MET A 671 -6.81 6.21 8.99
N GLU A 672 -7.13 4.99 8.58
CA GLU A 672 -7.85 4.72 7.34
C GLU A 672 -9.00 3.72 7.57
N GLN A 673 -10.10 3.87 6.83
CA GLN A 673 -11.22 2.92 6.80
C GLN A 673 -11.87 2.87 5.41
N MET A 674 -12.44 1.71 5.03
CA MET A 674 -13.33 1.60 3.86
C MET A 674 -14.78 1.61 4.35
N ALA A 675 -15.41 2.79 4.34
CA ALA A 675 -16.70 3.01 4.99
C ALA A 675 -17.82 3.26 3.97
N GLU A 676 -19.03 2.82 4.31
CA GLU A 676 -20.23 3.03 3.50
C GLU A 676 -20.91 4.35 3.86
N PHE A 677 -21.27 5.16 2.86
CA PHE A 677 -21.99 6.42 3.06
C PHE A 677 -23.51 6.30 2.91
N GLY A 678 -24.05 5.10 2.65
CA GLY A 678 -25.50 4.89 2.47
C GLY A 678 -26.07 5.46 1.16
N GLY A 679 -25.20 5.77 0.20
CA GLY A 679 -25.54 6.31 -1.12
C GLY A 679 -24.27 6.62 -1.91
N SER A 680 -24.40 7.00 -3.18
CA SER A 680 -23.29 7.31 -4.09
C SER A 680 -23.47 8.62 -4.84
N PHE A 681 -22.37 9.16 -5.36
CA PHE A 681 -22.37 10.34 -6.23
C PHE A 681 -22.39 9.91 -7.69
N ARG A 682 -23.27 10.50 -8.51
CA ARG A 682 -23.50 10.08 -9.90
C ARG A 682 -23.76 11.26 -10.83
N LEU A 683 -23.08 11.29 -11.98
CA LEU A 683 -23.35 12.26 -13.05
C LEU A 683 -24.37 11.65 -14.01
N ILE A 684 -25.58 12.20 -14.04
CA ILE A 684 -26.69 11.70 -14.87
C ILE A 684 -26.97 12.66 -16.02
N ALA A 685 -27.45 12.10 -17.15
CA ALA A 685 -28.03 12.90 -18.22
C ALA A 685 -29.44 13.38 -17.83
N ASP A 686 -29.78 14.58 -18.28
CA ASP A 686 -31.11 15.18 -18.21
C ASP A 686 -31.92 14.75 -19.45
N ASP A 687 -33.26 14.67 -19.34
CA ASP A 687 -34.15 14.38 -20.48
C ASP A 687 -33.99 15.41 -21.62
N GLY A 688 -33.57 16.64 -21.28
CA GLY A 688 -33.22 17.70 -22.21
C GLY A 688 -31.79 17.67 -22.76
N GLY A 689 -31.00 16.61 -22.51
CA GLY A 689 -29.59 16.51 -22.94
C GLY A 689 -28.59 17.33 -22.12
N GLY A 690 -29.04 17.93 -21.02
CA GLY A 690 -28.17 18.51 -19.99
C GLY A 690 -27.47 17.44 -19.15
N LEU A 691 -26.65 17.88 -18.19
CA LEU A 691 -26.04 17.01 -17.17
C LEU A 691 -26.45 17.48 -15.78
N GLN A 692 -26.68 16.53 -14.88
CA GLN A 692 -27.00 16.80 -13.48
C GLN A 692 -26.12 15.95 -12.56
N ILE A 693 -25.65 16.51 -11.45
CA ILE A 693 -24.93 15.79 -10.40
C ILE A 693 -25.92 15.38 -9.32
N ASN A 694 -26.02 14.08 -9.07
CA ASN A 694 -26.83 13.48 -8.02
C ASN A 694 -25.93 13.13 -6.83
N ASN A 695 -26.15 13.79 -5.69
CA ASN A 695 -25.63 13.38 -4.40
C ASN A 695 -26.69 12.54 -3.68
N ALA A 696 -26.61 11.21 -3.79
CA ALA A 696 -27.53 10.32 -3.08
C ALA A 696 -27.08 10.01 -1.63
N THR A 697 -26.00 10.64 -1.13
CA THR A 697 -25.52 10.45 0.25
C THR A 697 -26.31 11.30 1.25
N PRO A 698 -26.26 11.00 2.56
CA PRO A 698 -26.87 11.83 3.60
C PRO A 698 -26.01 13.04 4.01
N LEU A 699 -24.84 13.24 3.39
CA LEU A 699 -23.89 14.31 3.72
C LEU A 699 -24.04 15.50 2.76
N SER A 700 -23.88 16.73 3.25
CA SER A 700 -23.80 17.93 2.41
C SER A 700 -22.36 18.37 2.16
N LEU A 701 -22.07 18.78 0.92
CA LEU A 701 -20.78 19.36 0.53
C LEU A 701 -20.91 20.88 0.36
N THR A 702 -19.90 21.59 0.85
CA THR A 702 -19.68 23.03 0.71
C THR A 702 -18.49 23.26 -0.22
N ASP A 703 -18.47 24.43 -0.88
CA ASP A 703 -17.47 24.81 -1.89
C ASP A 703 -17.24 23.73 -2.95
N ALA A 704 -18.35 23.13 -3.42
CA ALA A 704 -18.35 22.05 -4.38
C ALA A 704 -18.08 22.57 -5.81
N GLY A 705 -17.06 22.01 -6.44
CA GLY A 705 -16.65 22.27 -7.82
C GLY A 705 -16.47 20.96 -8.59
N LEU A 706 -17.05 20.88 -9.79
CA LEU A 706 -16.93 19.74 -10.69
C LEU A 706 -15.97 20.08 -11.82
N LEU A 707 -14.92 19.27 -11.96
CA LEU A 707 -13.89 19.38 -12.98
C LEU A 707 -14.08 18.29 -14.02
N ARG A 708 -13.88 18.60 -15.30
CA ARG A 708 -13.97 17.64 -16.42
C ARG A 708 -12.86 17.88 -17.42
N ARG A 709 -12.39 16.80 -18.05
CA ARG A 709 -11.66 16.90 -19.32
C ARG A 709 -12.41 16.16 -20.41
N THR A 710 -12.73 16.84 -21.50
CA THR A 710 -13.50 16.27 -22.62
C THR A 710 -12.70 15.19 -23.36
N GLU A 711 -13.37 14.42 -24.22
CA GLU A 711 -12.68 13.49 -25.14
C GLU A 711 -11.79 14.21 -26.17
N SER A 712 -12.13 15.47 -26.50
CA SER A 712 -11.25 16.37 -27.27
C SER A 712 -10.05 16.88 -26.46
N GLY A 713 -9.96 16.57 -25.17
CA GLY A 713 -8.85 16.92 -24.27
C GLY A 713 -8.94 18.30 -23.62
N ALA A 714 -10.00 19.07 -23.90
CA ALA A 714 -10.22 20.40 -23.31
C ALA A 714 -10.62 20.30 -21.84
N LEU A 715 -10.14 21.24 -21.02
CA LEU A 715 -10.51 21.34 -19.60
C LEU A 715 -11.74 22.22 -19.43
N GLU A 716 -12.68 21.74 -18.62
CA GLU A 716 -13.92 22.42 -18.27
C GLU A 716 -14.18 22.33 -16.76
N VAL A 717 -14.80 23.37 -16.22
CA VAL A 717 -15.12 23.47 -14.78
C VAL A 717 -16.55 23.95 -14.57
N ALA A 718 -17.17 23.53 -13.47
CA ALA A 718 -18.50 23.94 -13.06
C ALA A 718 -18.56 24.14 -11.54
N TRP A 719 -18.77 25.38 -11.10
CA TRP A 719 -19.05 25.70 -9.70
C TRP A 719 -20.47 25.25 -9.32
N LEU A 720 -20.61 24.61 -8.17
CA LEU A 720 -21.88 24.16 -7.58
C LEU A 720 -22.18 24.84 -6.25
N GLY A 721 -21.14 25.37 -5.56
CA GLY A 721 -21.27 25.99 -4.25
C GLY A 721 -21.71 24.98 -3.19
N LYS A 722 -22.94 25.09 -2.67
CA LYS A 722 -23.48 24.07 -1.75
C LYS A 722 -24.26 22.98 -2.51
N LEU A 723 -23.80 21.74 -2.35
CA LEU A 723 -24.45 20.52 -2.82
C LEU A 723 -25.06 19.76 -1.61
N PRO A 724 -26.36 19.93 -1.32
CA PRO A 724 -27.01 19.28 -0.18
C PRO A 724 -26.99 17.75 -0.26
N ALA A 725 -27.17 17.12 0.90
CA ALA A 725 -27.50 15.71 1.01
C ALA A 725 -28.73 15.34 0.18
N SER A 726 -28.76 14.12 -0.37
CA SER A 726 -29.91 13.53 -1.08
C SER A 726 -30.53 14.48 -2.13
N SER A 727 -29.68 15.13 -2.92
CA SER A 727 -30.10 16.19 -3.85
C SER A 727 -29.47 16.08 -5.23
N ILE A 728 -30.22 16.55 -6.24
CA ILE A 728 -29.79 16.60 -7.63
C ILE A 728 -29.62 18.07 -8.04
N ARG A 729 -28.53 18.40 -8.72
CA ARG A 729 -28.22 19.76 -9.20
C ARG A 729 -27.86 19.76 -10.69
N PRO A 730 -28.42 20.66 -11.51
CA PRO A 730 -27.99 20.81 -12.90
C PRO A 730 -26.57 21.38 -12.95
N VAL A 731 -25.74 20.81 -13.83
CA VAL A 731 -24.35 21.18 -14.04
C VAL A 731 -24.24 22.11 -15.25
N ARG A 732 -23.47 23.19 -15.12
CA ARG A 732 -23.15 24.10 -16.24
C ARG A 732 -21.65 24.27 -16.35
N PHE A 733 -21.04 23.45 -17.20
CA PHE A 733 -19.62 23.56 -17.54
C PHE A 733 -19.32 24.85 -18.30
N LYS A 734 -18.18 25.45 -17.97
CA LYS A 734 -17.47 26.49 -18.72
C LYS A 734 -16.09 25.94 -19.08
N PRO A 735 -15.41 26.44 -20.13
CA PRO A 735 -13.97 26.24 -20.29
C PRO A 735 -13.21 26.68 -19.03
N ALA A 736 -12.14 25.97 -18.68
CA ALA A 736 -11.25 26.39 -17.59
C ALA A 736 -10.47 27.67 -17.95
N GLU A 737 -10.11 28.46 -16.94
CA GLU A 737 -9.27 29.65 -17.12
C GLU A 737 -7.78 29.25 -17.06
N GLY A 738 -7.07 29.47 -18.17
CA GLY A 738 -5.70 28.99 -18.36
C GLY A 738 -5.61 27.46 -18.51
N LYS A 739 -4.46 26.88 -18.16
CA LYS A 739 -4.16 25.44 -18.32
C LYS A 739 -4.45 24.58 -17.08
N THR A 740 -5.05 25.13 -16.04
CA THR A 740 -5.34 24.41 -14.78
C THR A 740 -6.83 24.16 -14.61
N ALA A 741 -7.20 23.04 -13.98
CA ALA A 741 -8.59 22.77 -13.61
C ALA A 741 -8.96 23.42 -12.25
N ARG A 742 -8.53 24.66 -12.00
CA ARG A 742 -8.84 25.41 -10.78
C ARG A 742 -10.13 26.21 -10.96
N LEU A 743 -10.95 26.27 -9.92
CA LEU A 743 -12.08 27.20 -9.80
C LEU A 743 -11.64 28.39 -8.94
N PRO A 744 -11.74 29.65 -9.42
CA PRO A 744 -11.42 30.84 -8.64
C PRO A 744 -12.23 30.96 -7.35
N GLU A 745 -13.46 30.46 -7.34
CA GLU A 745 -14.35 30.50 -6.17
C GLU A 745 -13.77 29.76 -4.94
N TRP A 746 -12.82 28.84 -5.11
CA TRP A 746 -12.11 28.20 -3.99
C TRP A 746 -11.12 29.13 -3.27
N ASP A 747 -10.69 30.22 -3.89
CA ASP A 747 -9.77 31.18 -3.28
C ASP A 747 -10.52 32.27 -2.48
N GLU A 748 -11.85 32.34 -2.61
CA GLU A 748 -12.72 33.20 -1.78
C GLU A 748 -13.05 32.61 -0.40
N SER A 749 -12.93 31.28 -0.24
CA SER A 749 -13.28 30.56 0.99
C SER A 749 -12.03 30.17 1.80
N PRO A 750 -11.88 30.59 3.07
CA PRO A 750 -10.74 30.22 3.91
C PRO A 750 -10.55 28.69 4.05
N ALA A 751 -11.62 27.90 3.95
CA ALA A 751 -11.53 26.45 4.02
C ALA A 751 -10.79 25.83 2.82
N THR A 752 -10.89 26.44 1.62
CA THR A 752 -10.31 25.93 0.37
C THR A 752 -9.15 26.76 -0.18
N PHE A 753 -8.88 27.92 0.42
CA PHE A 753 -7.74 28.77 0.07
C PHE A 753 -6.47 28.34 0.83
N SER A 754 -5.44 27.93 0.09
CA SER A 754 -4.15 27.47 0.63
C SER A 754 -3.26 28.65 1.02
N PHE A 755 -2.47 28.50 2.09
CA PHE A 755 -1.50 29.51 2.50
C PHE A 755 -0.45 29.79 1.40
N ASP A 756 -0.14 28.77 0.56
CA ASP A 756 0.67 28.93 -0.63
C ASP A 756 0.06 29.86 -1.67
N ARG A 757 -1.22 29.69 -2.06
CA ARG A 757 -1.86 30.64 -3.00
C ARG A 757 -2.00 32.03 -2.40
N GLN A 758 -2.23 32.12 -1.09
CA GLN A 758 -2.26 33.40 -0.38
C GLN A 758 -0.92 34.13 -0.49
N ALA A 759 0.20 33.44 -0.24
CA ALA A 759 1.54 33.99 -0.42
C ALA A 759 1.87 34.28 -1.89
N ASP A 760 1.58 33.36 -2.82
CA ASP A 760 1.82 33.50 -4.26
C ASP A 760 1.07 34.73 -4.83
N GLY A 761 -0.21 34.88 -4.48
CA GLY A 761 -1.07 35.97 -4.95
C GLY A 761 -0.80 37.32 -4.28
N LEU A 762 -0.30 37.33 -3.05
CA LEU A 762 0.24 38.54 -2.41
C LEU A 762 1.56 38.97 -3.06
N MET A 763 2.47 38.03 -3.29
CA MET A 763 3.73 38.28 -4.00
C MET A 763 3.44 38.87 -5.40
N GLN A 764 2.63 38.21 -6.23
CA GLN A 764 2.24 38.68 -7.57
C GLN A 764 1.58 40.07 -7.60
N ARG A 765 1.00 40.52 -6.47
CA ARG A 765 0.30 41.81 -6.35
C ARG A 765 1.17 42.94 -5.81
N TYR A 766 2.16 42.63 -4.99
CA TYR A 766 2.97 43.62 -4.27
C TYR A 766 4.44 43.67 -4.70
N ASP A 767 5.01 42.59 -5.23
CA ASP A 767 6.34 42.57 -5.85
C ASP A 767 6.28 43.36 -7.18
N ARG A 768 6.83 44.58 -7.19
CA ARG A 768 6.74 45.50 -8.33
C ARG A 768 7.93 45.43 -9.26
N ASP A 769 9.13 45.18 -8.72
CA ASP A 769 10.37 45.09 -9.52
C ASP A 769 10.71 43.67 -9.99
N ARG A 770 10.04 42.65 -9.41
CA ARG A 770 10.10 41.22 -9.73
C ARG A 770 11.34 40.50 -9.22
N ASP A 771 11.93 40.97 -8.12
CA ASP A 771 13.04 40.27 -7.43
C ASP A 771 12.59 39.03 -6.61
N LYS A 772 11.28 38.79 -6.48
CA LYS A 772 10.61 37.71 -5.71
C LYS A 772 10.64 37.87 -4.19
N LYS A 773 10.86 39.09 -3.71
CA LYS A 773 10.73 39.49 -2.31
C LYS A 773 9.76 40.67 -2.22
N LEU A 774 9.59 41.20 -1.02
CA LEU A 774 8.75 42.36 -0.75
C LEU A 774 9.49 43.35 0.14
N ALA A 775 9.75 44.54 -0.39
CA ALA A 775 10.31 45.64 0.38
C ALA A 775 9.21 46.36 1.19
N PRO A 776 9.53 46.98 2.35
CA PRO A 776 8.55 47.69 3.18
C PRO A 776 7.72 48.74 2.43
N GLU A 777 8.33 49.43 1.46
CA GLU A 777 7.72 50.47 0.62
C GLU A 777 6.63 49.93 -0.33
N GLU A 778 6.72 48.66 -0.72
CA GLU A 778 5.77 48.03 -1.64
C GLU A 778 4.51 47.59 -0.92
N VAL A 779 4.71 46.89 0.21
CA VAL A 779 3.65 46.41 1.10
C VAL A 779 3.12 47.48 2.05
N ALA A 780 3.67 48.70 2.05
CA ALA A 780 3.17 49.87 2.80
C ALA A 780 1.67 50.16 2.55
N SER A 781 1.11 49.68 1.44
CA SER A 781 -0.31 49.81 1.10
C SER A 781 -1.20 48.65 1.59
N HIS A 782 -0.62 47.59 2.18
CA HIS A 782 -1.34 46.49 2.81
C HIS A 782 -1.39 46.71 4.34
N PRO A 783 -2.58 46.84 4.96
CA PRO A 783 -2.70 47.33 6.34
C PRO A 783 -2.08 46.40 7.40
N GLU A 784 -2.16 45.08 7.21
CA GLU A 784 -1.66 44.12 8.22
C GLU A 784 -0.17 43.78 8.06
N ILE A 785 0.28 43.52 6.82
CA ILE A 785 1.69 43.23 6.50
C ILE A 785 2.60 44.40 6.91
N SER A 786 2.29 45.63 6.51
CA SER A 786 3.10 46.81 6.85
C SER A 786 3.28 47.04 8.36
N VAL A 787 2.27 46.72 9.16
CA VAL A 787 2.33 46.80 10.63
C VAL A 787 3.11 45.64 11.26
N ASN A 788 3.09 44.46 10.63
CA ASN A 788 3.76 43.25 11.13
C ASN A 788 5.14 43.00 10.52
N PHE A 789 5.62 43.83 9.59
CA PHE A 789 6.83 43.56 8.79
C PHE A 789 8.03 43.13 9.65
N LEU A 790 8.42 43.97 10.60
CA LEU A 790 9.54 43.77 11.54
C LEU A 790 9.33 42.63 12.57
N LYS A 791 8.20 41.93 12.55
CA LYS A 791 7.91 40.77 13.42
C LYS A 791 8.24 39.43 12.74
N PHE A 792 8.21 39.38 11.41
CA PHE A 792 8.44 38.16 10.61
C PHE A 792 9.67 38.24 9.68
N ASP A 793 10.33 39.41 9.63
CA ASP A 793 11.65 39.65 9.04
C ASP A 793 12.71 38.86 9.84
N GLU A 794 13.04 37.65 9.37
CA GLU A 794 13.94 36.71 10.04
C GLU A 794 15.41 36.96 9.66
N PRO A 795 16.36 36.80 10.61
CA PRO A 795 17.77 37.01 10.31
C PRO A 795 18.29 35.98 9.30
N PRO A 796 18.94 36.40 8.18
CA PRO A 796 19.57 35.47 7.25
C PRO A 796 20.61 34.61 7.98
N ARG A 797 20.76 33.34 7.57
CA ARG A 797 21.55 32.31 8.31
C ARG A 797 22.92 32.81 8.77
N GLY A 798 23.04 33.08 10.08
CA GLY A 798 24.26 33.58 10.74
C GLY A 798 24.22 35.05 11.18
N GLY A 799 23.17 35.80 10.83
CA GLY A 799 22.90 37.16 11.30
C GLY A 799 22.19 37.22 12.66
N SER A 800 22.07 38.43 13.22
CA SER A 800 21.39 38.71 14.50
C SER A 800 20.13 39.57 14.39
N HIS A 801 19.85 40.11 13.20
CA HIS A 801 18.71 40.96 12.87
C HIS A 801 18.20 40.56 11.47
N GLY A 802 16.91 40.76 11.21
CA GLY A 802 16.32 40.64 9.87
C GLY A 802 17.02 41.56 8.86
N ASP A 803 16.93 41.21 7.58
CA ASP A 803 17.57 41.97 6.50
C ASP A 803 16.69 43.12 5.95
N GLY A 804 15.44 43.20 6.41
CA GLY A 804 14.49 44.25 6.05
C GLY A 804 13.68 43.93 4.79
N ILE A 805 13.69 42.68 4.32
CA ILE A 805 12.99 42.25 3.11
C ILE A 805 12.25 40.93 3.37
N TRP A 806 10.97 40.83 3.02
CA TRP A 806 10.23 39.57 3.16
C TRP A 806 10.40 38.68 1.94
N THR A 807 10.96 37.48 2.14
CA THR A 807 10.92 36.38 1.18
C THR A 807 9.52 35.76 1.07
N ARG A 808 9.30 34.90 0.05
CA ARG A 808 8.07 34.09 -0.06
C ARG A 808 7.80 33.25 1.20
N ASP A 809 8.83 32.73 1.85
CA ASP A 809 8.66 31.80 2.97
C ASP A 809 8.32 32.52 4.28
N GLU A 810 8.82 33.74 4.49
CA GLU A 810 8.37 34.61 5.58
C GLU A 810 6.95 35.12 5.35
N LEU A 811 6.60 35.49 4.11
CA LEU A 811 5.22 35.81 3.72
C LEU A 811 4.28 34.62 3.94
N LEU A 812 4.73 33.40 3.65
CA LEU A 812 3.99 32.16 3.92
C LEU A 812 3.84 31.89 5.42
N ASN A 813 4.87 32.16 6.23
CA ASN A 813 4.78 32.10 7.69
C ASN A 813 3.82 33.17 8.25
N TRP A 814 3.78 34.38 7.68
CA TRP A 814 2.77 35.38 8.00
C TRP A 814 1.36 34.92 7.58
N CYS A 815 1.19 34.28 6.42
CA CYS A 815 -0.11 33.70 6.01
C CYS A 815 -0.60 32.59 6.96
N ARG A 816 0.33 31.83 7.57
CA ARG A 816 0.03 30.82 8.60
C ARG A 816 -0.33 31.45 9.95
N GLU A 817 0.42 32.46 10.43
CA GLU A 817 0.12 33.14 11.71
C GLU A 817 -1.12 34.04 11.66
N SER A 818 -1.38 34.73 10.55
CA SER A 818 -2.59 35.58 10.37
C SER A 818 -3.89 34.77 10.40
N ARG A 819 -3.83 33.47 10.11
CA ARG A 819 -4.95 32.52 10.07
C ARG A 819 -4.79 31.37 11.08
N PHE A 820 -4.04 31.63 12.15
CA PHE A 820 -3.74 30.66 13.20
C PHE A 820 -5.01 30.12 13.87
N GLY A 821 -5.08 28.81 14.08
CA GLY A 821 -6.29 28.13 14.58
C GLY A 821 -7.32 27.76 13.52
N GLU A 822 -7.22 28.23 12.27
CA GLU A 822 -8.08 27.77 11.17
C GLU A 822 -7.67 26.39 10.65
N VAL A 823 -8.64 25.49 10.47
CA VAL A 823 -8.45 24.27 9.69
C VAL A 823 -8.80 24.55 8.22
N SER A 824 -7.77 24.82 7.41
CA SER A 824 -7.87 24.86 5.95
C SER A 824 -7.57 23.49 5.35
N VAL A 825 -8.33 23.08 4.34
CA VAL A 825 -8.02 21.95 3.44
C VAL A 825 -7.44 22.43 2.11
N GLY A 826 -7.13 23.72 1.95
CA GLY A 826 -6.80 24.32 0.65
C GLY A 826 -5.63 23.67 -0.08
N ARG A 827 -4.55 23.26 0.61
CA ARG A 827 -3.44 22.55 -0.04
C ARG A 827 -3.85 21.14 -0.52
N LEU A 828 -4.82 20.49 0.13
CA LEU A 828 -5.43 19.25 -0.36
C LEU A 828 -6.33 19.49 -1.58
N VAL A 829 -7.07 20.60 -1.62
CA VAL A 829 -7.84 21.01 -2.82
C VAL A 829 -6.88 21.22 -4.00
N ASP A 830 -5.76 21.93 -3.78
CA ASP A 830 -4.72 22.16 -4.79
C ASP A 830 -4.14 20.84 -5.34
N LEU A 831 -3.81 19.89 -4.46
CA LEU A 831 -3.35 18.56 -4.85
C LEU A 831 -4.42 17.76 -5.64
N ALA A 832 -5.69 17.91 -5.28
CA ALA A 832 -6.81 17.22 -5.94
C ALA A 832 -7.22 17.87 -7.29
N SER A 833 -7.03 19.19 -7.47
CA SER A 833 -7.38 19.93 -8.69
C SER A 833 -6.23 20.10 -9.69
N GLU A 834 -4.99 20.25 -9.20
CA GLU A 834 -3.78 20.49 -10.02
C GLU A 834 -2.79 19.31 -9.97
N GLY A 835 -2.69 18.58 -8.85
CA GLY A 835 -1.74 17.47 -8.67
C GLY A 835 -2.10 16.19 -9.43
N ILE A 836 -3.34 15.69 -9.30
CA ILE A 836 -3.81 14.54 -10.09
C ILE A 836 -4.33 14.98 -11.46
N LYS A 837 -3.62 14.61 -12.53
CA LYS A 837 -3.99 14.89 -13.92
C LYS A 837 -5.34 14.24 -14.26
N LEU A 838 -6.27 14.99 -14.85
CA LEU A 838 -7.48 14.43 -15.49
C LEU A 838 -7.10 13.89 -16.88
N ARG A 839 -7.48 12.65 -17.19
CA ARG A 839 -7.39 12.10 -18.55
C ARG A 839 -8.63 12.51 -19.35
N ARG A 840 -8.60 12.35 -20.66
CA ARG A 840 -9.78 12.51 -21.53
C ARG A 840 -10.94 11.65 -21.00
N GLY A 841 -12.13 12.24 -20.85
CA GLY A 841 -13.33 11.59 -20.31
C GLY A 841 -13.42 11.50 -18.78
N ASP A 842 -12.35 11.84 -18.03
CA ASP A 842 -12.42 11.89 -16.56
C ASP A 842 -13.20 13.12 -16.08
N SER A 843 -14.09 12.92 -15.10
CA SER A 843 -14.77 13.98 -14.34
C SER A 843 -14.60 13.75 -12.84
N ARG A 844 -14.24 14.81 -12.10
CA ARG A 844 -13.95 14.77 -10.66
C ARG A 844 -14.69 15.90 -9.94
N LEU A 845 -15.48 15.56 -8.93
CA LEU A 845 -16.10 16.50 -8.00
C LEU A 845 -15.19 16.65 -6.78
N ILE A 846 -14.91 17.89 -6.39
CA ILE A 846 -14.16 18.25 -5.19
C ILE A 846 -15.02 19.21 -4.36
N GLY A 847 -15.05 19.03 -3.05
CA GLY A 847 -15.77 19.88 -2.09
C GLY A 847 -15.49 19.41 -0.67
N TRP A 848 -15.94 20.11 0.36
CA TRP A 848 -15.64 19.74 1.75
C TRP A 848 -16.85 19.78 2.68
N THR A 849 -16.74 19.15 3.84
CA THR A 849 -17.74 19.23 4.91
C THR A 849 -17.09 19.23 6.30
N ASP A 850 -17.77 19.83 7.28
CA ASP A 850 -17.48 19.72 8.71
C ASP A 850 -18.40 18.71 9.43
N GLU A 851 -19.33 18.09 8.69
CA GLU A 851 -20.13 16.97 9.19
C GLU A 851 -19.23 15.80 9.66
N PRO A 852 -19.51 15.16 10.80
CA PRO A 852 -18.63 14.16 11.38
C PRO A 852 -18.68 12.82 10.62
N MET A 853 -17.56 12.40 10.04
CA MET A 853 -17.46 11.10 9.35
C MET A 853 -17.72 9.92 10.30
N PRO A 854 -18.62 8.98 9.96
CA PRO A 854 -19.03 7.89 10.84
C PRO A 854 -17.95 6.82 11.07
N GLY A 855 -18.20 5.94 12.03
CA GLY A 855 -17.39 4.74 12.27
C GLY A 855 -16.19 4.90 13.21
N MET A 856 -16.01 6.05 13.87
CA MET A 856 -14.87 6.33 14.75
C MET A 856 -15.24 7.17 15.99
N THR A 857 -14.69 6.81 17.15
CA THR A 857 -14.81 7.54 18.43
C THR A 857 -13.45 7.60 19.15
N ILE A 858 -12.97 8.80 19.42
CA ILE A 858 -11.78 9.06 20.27
C ILE A 858 -12.21 9.19 21.74
N ARG A 859 -11.45 8.60 22.65
CA ARG A 859 -11.68 8.61 24.11
C ARG A 859 -10.36 8.91 24.85
N PRO A 860 -10.36 9.67 25.97
CA PRO A 860 -11.46 10.46 26.52
C PRO A 860 -11.96 11.51 25.51
N THR A 861 -13.26 11.81 25.54
CA THR A 861 -13.85 12.79 24.63
C THR A 861 -13.23 14.16 24.87
N ALA A 862 -12.85 14.84 23.78
CA ALA A 862 -12.33 16.19 23.83
C ALA A 862 -13.42 17.21 24.20
N ALA A 863 -13.04 18.30 24.87
CA ALA A 863 -13.94 19.41 25.19
C ALA A 863 -14.17 20.33 23.97
N GLN A 864 -13.22 20.32 23.03
CA GLN A 864 -13.27 21.02 21.75
C GLN A 864 -12.94 20.02 20.64
N ALA A 865 -13.67 20.07 19.53
CA ALA A 865 -13.39 19.23 18.37
C ALA A 865 -13.64 20.02 17.08
N THR A 866 -12.61 20.16 16.24
CA THR A 866 -12.67 20.86 14.96
C THR A 866 -12.35 19.87 13.85
N ARG A 867 -13.20 19.76 12.83
CA ARG A 867 -13.06 18.77 11.76
C ARG A 867 -13.26 19.40 10.39
N ARG A 868 -12.48 18.95 9.41
CA ARG A 868 -12.71 19.19 7.98
C ARG A 868 -12.48 17.90 7.21
N THR A 869 -13.44 17.49 6.39
CA THR A 869 -13.29 16.37 5.44
C THR A 869 -13.33 16.92 4.02
N LEU A 870 -12.25 16.75 3.27
CA LEU A 870 -12.25 16.97 1.82
C LEU A 870 -12.82 15.73 1.12
N PHE A 871 -13.80 15.93 0.25
CA PHE A 871 -14.33 14.90 -0.64
C PHE A 871 -13.65 15.00 -2.00
N ILE A 872 -13.14 13.86 -2.49
CA ILE A 872 -12.53 13.71 -3.82
C ILE A 872 -13.29 12.58 -4.52
N VAL A 873 -14.25 12.95 -5.35
CA VAL A 873 -15.18 12.01 -5.99
C VAL A 873 -14.84 11.90 -7.48
N HIS A 874 -14.31 10.77 -7.92
CA HIS A 874 -14.06 10.50 -9.34
C HIS A 874 -15.34 10.03 -10.02
N VAL A 875 -16.22 10.99 -10.34
CA VAL A 875 -17.61 10.77 -10.79
C VAL A 875 -17.69 10.04 -12.14
N SER A 876 -16.76 10.30 -13.06
CA SER A 876 -16.60 9.50 -14.30
C SER A 876 -15.13 9.22 -14.56
N ARG A 877 -14.87 8.07 -15.19
CA ARG A 877 -13.54 7.69 -15.68
C ARG A 877 -13.60 7.52 -17.18
N GLY A 878 -12.76 8.26 -17.91
CA GLY A 878 -12.69 8.16 -19.36
C GLY A 878 -12.08 6.85 -19.84
N GLN A 879 -12.26 6.58 -21.13
CA GLN A 879 -11.81 5.34 -21.77
C GLN A 879 -10.29 5.16 -21.66
N LEU A 880 -9.81 3.91 -21.77
CA LEU A 880 -8.38 3.63 -21.84
C LEU A 880 -7.90 3.79 -23.28
N PRO A 881 -6.70 4.37 -23.52
CA PRO A 881 -6.06 4.33 -24.84
C PRO A 881 -5.94 2.90 -25.38
N ASP A 882 -5.94 2.74 -26.70
CA ASP A 882 -5.78 1.42 -27.32
C ASP A 882 -4.45 0.76 -26.94
N ALA A 883 -4.53 -0.53 -26.63
CA ALA A 883 -3.36 -1.34 -26.35
C ALA A 883 -2.58 -1.62 -27.64
N LYS A 884 -1.26 -1.73 -27.53
CA LYS A 884 -0.36 -1.93 -28.68
C LYS A 884 0.52 -3.15 -28.42
N PRO A 885 0.75 -4.03 -29.41
CA PRO A 885 1.68 -5.13 -29.25
C PRO A 885 3.13 -4.64 -29.04
N ASP A 886 3.95 -5.49 -28.43
CA ASP A 886 5.41 -5.33 -28.36
C ASP A 886 6.03 -5.20 -29.77
N THR A 887 7.24 -4.63 -29.88
CA THR A 887 7.90 -4.45 -31.20
C THR A 887 8.53 -5.74 -31.74
N ASN A 888 8.81 -6.71 -30.86
CA ASN A 888 9.49 -7.97 -31.15
C ASN A 888 9.31 -8.98 -29.99
N THR A 889 10.01 -10.11 -30.04
CA THR A 889 10.00 -11.12 -28.97
C THR A 889 11.41 -11.61 -28.65
N ARG A 890 11.63 -12.02 -27.40
CA ARG A 890 12.82 -12.77 -26.94
C ARG A 890 13.21 -13.94 -27.88
N LEU A 891 12.23 -14.57 -28.52
CA LEU A 891 12.45 -15.68 -29.47
C LEU A 891 13.15 -15.28 -30.78
N ASP A 892 13.26 -13.98 -31.09
CA ASP A 892 14.08 -13.48 -32.20
C ASP A 892 15.58 -13.56 -31.88
N PHE A 893 15.96 -13.46 -30.59
CA PHE A 893 17.35 -13.36 -30.13
C PHE A 893 17.93 -14.66 -29.54
N MET A 894 17.10 -15.56 -29.01
CA MET A 894 17.58 -16.88 -28.57
C MET A 894 18.08 -17.67 -29.78
N GLU A 895 19.35 -18.07 -29.83
CA GLU A 895 19.79 -19.02 -30.85
C GLU A 895 19.02 -20.35 -30.71
N GLU A 896 18.60 -20.93 -31.83
CA GLU A 896 18.42 -22.37 -31.85
C GLU A 896 19.83 -22.97 -31.78
N ARG A 897 20.16 -23.68 -30.70
CA ARG A 897 21.47 -24.36 -30.56
C ARG A 897 21.77 -25.09 -31.87
N PRO A 898 22.82 -24.68 -32.63
CA PRO A 898 23.02 -25.20 -33.96
C PRO A 898 23.10 -26.73 -33.95
N ALA A 899 22.55 -27.39 -34.97
CA ALA A 899 22.67 -28.84 -35.10
C ALA A 899 24.13 -29.32 -35.20
N ALA A 900 25.09 -28.39 -35.40
CA ALA A 900 26.52 -28.61 -35.24
C ALA A 900 26.93 -29.00 -33.81
N ASP A 901 26.39 -28.38 -32.75
CA ASP A 901 26.68 -28.76 -31.37
C ASP A 901 26.08 -30.13 -31.03
N LEU A 902 24.91 -30.42 -31.59
CA LEU A 902 24.24 -31.71 -31.45
C LEU A 902 25.01 -32.82 -32.20
N LYS A 903 25.62 -32.51 -33.34
CA LYS A 903 26.61 -33.37 -33.99
C LYS A 903 27.86 -33.55 -33.14
N LEU A 904 28.43 -32.48 -32.59
CA LEU A 904 29.63 -32.56 -31.75
C LEU A 904 29.37 -33.45 -30.52
N PHE A 905 28.21 -33.29 -29.86
CA PHE A 905 27.79 -34.16 -28.76
C PHE A 905 27.53 -35.60 -29.21
N GLN A 906 26.99 -35.83 -30.41
CA GLN A 906 26.81 -37.19 -30.96
C GLN A 906 28.13 -37.85 -31.32
N GLU A 907 29.05 -37.14 -32.00
CA GLU A 907 30.40 -37.61 -32.33
C GLU A 907 31.24 -37.88 -31.06
N MET A 908 31.04 -37.11 -29.99
CA MET A 908 31.64 -37.35 -28.67
C MET A 908 30.95 -38.45 -27.84
N THR A 909 29.77 -38.97 -28.24
CA THR A 909 29.04 -40.02 -27.51
C THR A 909 28.82 -41.32 -28.29
N THR A 910 29.09 -41.34 -29.59
CA THR A 910 29.30 -42.58 -30.35
C THR A 910 30.68 -43.15 -30.03
N PRO A 911 30.80 -44.35 -29.44
CA PRO A 911 32.10 -44.99 -29.28
C PRO A 911 32.65 -45.35 -30.66
N GLY A 912 33.81 -44.79 -31.02
CA GLY A 912 34.47 -45.12 -32.28
C GLY A 912 34.92 -46.58 -32.29
N GLU A 913 34.61 -47.30 -33.37
CA GLU A 913 35.18 -48.64 -33.64
C GLU A 913 36.67 -48.50 -33.96
N GLY A 914 37.49 -48.50 -32.91
CA GLY A 914 38.94 -48.50 -33.00
C GLY A 914 39.45 -49.82 -33.58
N ASN A 915 39.58 -49.88 -34.91
CA ASN A 915 40.26 -50.99 -35.59
C ASN A 915 41.67 -51.19 -35.00
N ALA A 916 41.95 -52.41 -34.57
CA ALA A 916 43.20 -52.73 -33.91
C ALA A 916 44.34 -52.98 -34.92
N SER A 917 45.29 -52.05 -34.98
CA SER A 917 46.63 -52.30 -35.53
C SER A 917 47.67 -51.39 -34.91
N ASP A 918 48.82 -51.98 -34.61
CA ASP A 918 50.14 -51.37 -34.46
C ASP A 918 50.34 -50.29 -33.37
N ASN A 919 50.84 -50.76 -32.22
CA ASN A 919 51.79 -49.99 -31.44
C ASN A 919 52.90 -50.93 -30.93
N ALA A 920 54.10 -50.83 -31.51
CA ALA A 920 55.26 -51.66 -31.19
C ALA A 920 56.34 -50.83 -30.47
N PRO A 921 56.48 -50.92 -29.15
CA PRO A 921 57.57 -50.27 -28.43
C PRO A 921 58.84 -51.15 -28.47
N ALA A 922 59.90 -50.64 -29.09
CA ALA A 922 61.21 -51.29 -29.02
C ALA A 922 61.85 -51.04 -27.64
N ALA A 923 62.48 -52.08 -27.07
CA ALA A 923 63.14 -52.02 -25.77
C ALA A 923 64.66 -52.28 -25.87
N SER A 924 65.41 -51.54 -25.06
CA SER A 924 66.77 -51.86 -24.57
C SER A 924 66.75 -51.50 -23.07
N GLY A 925 67.03 -52.43 -22.15
CA GLY A 925 68.37 -52.93 -21.82
C GLY A 925 69.04 -51.92 -20.86
N THR A 926 69.43 -52.22 -19.62
CA THR A 926 69.78 -53.49 -18.94
C THR A 926 69.37 -53.43 -17.44
N THR A 927 69.51 -54.41 -16.52
CA THR A 927 70.32 -55.66 -16.45
C THR A 927 69.71 -56.64 -15.41
N ASN A 928 70.06 -57.93 -15.54
CA ASN A 928 70.04 -59.06 -14.58
C ASN A 928 70.00 -58.73 -13.06
N SER A 929 69.50 -59.56 -12.13
CA SER A 929 68.65 -60.79 -12.13
C SER A 929 68.27 -61.06 -10.63
N ASP A 930 67.81 -62.20 -10.06
CA ASP A 930 67.53 -63.62 -10.39
C ASP A 930 66.57 -64.17 -9.28
N ALA A 931 65.89 -65.34 -9.31
CA ALA A 931 65.77 -66.45 -10.26
C ALA A 931 64.35 -67.09 -10.21
N THR A 932 64.21 -68.35 -9.75
CA THR A 932 63.06 -69.28 -9.86
C THR A 932 63.14 -70.40 -8.79
N PRO A 933 62.19 -71.37 -8.67
CA PRO A 933 60.72 -71.40 -8.92
C PRO A 933 59.89 -72.06 -7.78
N ALA A 934 58.55 -72.09 -7.87
CA ALA A 934 57.71 -73.33 -7.88
C ALA A 934 56.18 -73.09 -7.64
N ASP A 935 55.38 -73.43 -8.65
CA ASP A 935 54.06 -74.09 -8.66
C ASP A 935 52.93 -73.81 -7.64
N SER A 936 51.78 -73.40 -8.20
CA SER A 936 50.37 -73.86 -8.02
C SER A 936 49.83 -74.31 -6.64
N GLN A 937 48.56 -74.06 -6.30
CA GLN A 937 47.37 -73.77 -7.13
C GLN A 937 46.60 -72.52 -6.66
#